data_AF-A0A6P0IP45-F1
#
_entry.id   AF-A0A6P0IP45-F1
#
_cell.length_a   1.000
_cell.length_b   1.000
_cell.length_c   1.000
_cell.angle_alpha   90.00
_cell.angle_beta   90.00
_cell.angle_gamma   90.00
#
_symmetry.space_group_name_H-M   'P 1'
#
loop_
_entity.id
_entity.type
_entity.pdbx_description
1 polymer ?
#
loop_
_entity_poly.entity_id
_entity_poly.type
_entity_poly.pdbx_seq_one_letter_code
_entity_poly.pdbx_strand_id
1 'polypeptide(L)'
;RQKNYACDITYSTNSELGFDYLRDNMATAMSDVVQRPFNYCIIDEVDSVLIDEARTPLIISGQVERPTEKYIKAADIARMLYPEDPDNGEQLGHYEVDEKARNILMTDEGFIRAEQLLGVKDLYDPKDPWAHYISNALKAKELFQKDVNYIVRNGEVVIVDEFTGRVLAGRRWSDGLHQAIEAKERVDIQNETQTLATITYQNFFLLYPKLAGMTGTAKTEEAEFEKIYNLQVTIIPTNKPSKRRDVSDVVYKTEPAKWRAVAEECAELHEQGRPVLVGTTSVEKSELLSGLLAEKGVPHNLLNAKPENVERESEIVAQAGRKGALTISTNMAGRGTDIILGGNADFMARLKLREYFMPKIVQPEEDEAFSPIAVTTAKPKSDAVGFAPGKKPKSWKVSPQIFPTKLSRETEQILKEAVTFAVEQYGQQSLPELEAEEKLAIASENAPTNDPVIQKLREVYKAIQGEYDAFTTREHDEVVEKGGLHVVGTERHESRRIDNQLRGRAGRQGDPGSTRFFLSLEDNLLRIFGGDRVARMMDMFRVEEDMPIESGMLTSSLENAQKKVETFYYDTRKQVFEYDEVMNNQRRAIYAERRRVLEGLDLKEQVIQYAEKTMSDIVDAYVNPELPPEEWDLESLVGKVKEFVYLLQDLEPQHLEDMTVGEIKTFLHEEVRKAYDIKEAQVDQIQPGLMRQAERFFILNQIDNLWREHLQSMDALRESVGLRGYGQKDPLIEYKQEGYEMFLEMMIDIRRNVVYSLFQFQPQMQPQAV
;
A
#
# COMPACT_ATOMS: atom_id res chain seq x y z
N ARG A 1 -20.18 -1.19 0.15
CA ARG A 1 -19.22 -2.31 0.01
C ARG A 1 -19.85 -3.66 0.35
N GLN A 2 -20.59 -3.81 1.45
CA GLN A 2 -21.32 -5.06 1.80
C GLN A 2 -22.08 -5.69 0.62
N LYS A 3 -22.88 -4.91 -0.11
CA LYS A 3 -23.61 -5.41 -1.31
C LYS A 3 -22.68 -6.05 -2.35
N ASN A 4 -21.48 -5.50 -2.56
CA ASN A 4 -20.52 -6.01 -3.55
C ASN A 4 -19.86 -7.32 -3.09
N TYR A 5 -19.58 -7.45 -1.79
CA TYR A 5 -19.05 -8.69 -1.20
C TYR A 5 -20.11 -9.79 -1.07
N ALA A 6 -21.40 -9.42 -1.04
CA ALA A 6 -22.51 -10.36 -1.02
C ALA A 6 -22.74 -11.03 -2.38
N CYS A 7 -22.20 -10.48 -3.48
CA CYS A 7 -22.25 -11.09 -4.80
C CYS A 7 -21.46 -12.41 -4.87
N ASP A 8 -21.75 -13.26 -5.86
CA ASP A 8 -21.03 -14.52 -6.06
C ASP A 8 -19.53 -14.26 -6.36
N ILE A 9 -19.27 -13.31 -7.24
CA ILE A 9 -17.93 -12.87 -7.66
C ILE A 9 -17.77 -11.38 -7.35
N THR A 10 -16.66 -11.02 -6.72
CA THR A 10 -16.31 -9.63 -6.40
C THR A 10 -14.96 -9.31 -7.02
N TYR A 11 -14.93 -8.32 -7.91
CA TYR A 11 -13.69 -7.74 -8.41
C TYR A 11 -13.28 -6.58 -7.52
N SER A 12 -12.01 -6.52 -7.14
CA SER A 12 -11.45 -5.44 -6.32
C SER A 12 -9.93 -5.41 -6.48
N THR A 13 -9.33 -4.27 -6.15
CA THR A 13 -7.87 -4.14 -6.07
C THR A 13 -7.36 -4.78 -4.77
N ASN A 14 -6.13 -5.29 -4.79
CA ASN A 14 -5.46 -5.88 -3.63
C ASN A 14 -5.48 -4.98 -2.38
N SER A 15 -5.25 -3.67 -2.55
CA SER A 15 -5.19 -2.68 -1.48
C SER A 15 -6.54 -2.48 -0.83
N GLU A 16 -7.61 -2.28 -1.60
CA GLU A 16 -8.97 -2.18 -1.06
C GLU A 16 -9.40 -3.45 -0.33
N LEU A 17 -9.10 -4.64 -0.87
CA LEU A 17 -9.38 -5.91 -0.18
C LEU A 17 -8.67 -5.99 1.18
N GLY A 18 -7.38 -5.67 1.21
CA GLY A 18 -6.60 -5.74 2.45
C GLY A 18 -6.99 -4.64 3.45
N PHE A 19 -7.28 -3.43 3.00
CA PHE A 19 -7.77 -2.35 3.88
C PHE A 19 -9.18 -2.61 4.40
N ASP A 20 -10.07 -3.22 3.61
CA ASP A 20 -11.38 -3.65 4.11
C ASP A 20 -11.22 -4.73 5.19
N TYR A 21 -10.28 -5.66 5.04
CA TYR A 21 -9.96 -6.61 6.10
C TYR A 21 -9.46 -5.92 7.38
N LEU A 22 -8.55 -4.94 7.26
CA LEU A 22 -8.07 -4.20 8.44
C LEU A 22 -9.20 -3.39 9.09
N ARG A 23 -10.05 -2.72 8.30
CA ARG A 23 -11.22 -1.97 8.80
C ARG A 23 -12.24 -2.88 9.49
N ASP A 24 -12.52 -4.06 8.95
CA ASP A 24 -13.44 -5.02 9.55
C ASP A 24 -12.96 -5.49 10.93
N ASN A 25 -11.64 -5.63 11.12
CA ASN A 25 -11.06 -5.97 12.41
C ASN A 25 -10.97 -4.77 13.37
N MET A 26 -11.26 -3.56 12.91
CA MET A 26 -11.40 -2.35 13.75
C MET A 26 -12.88 -1.97 13.98
N ALA A 27 -13.83 -2.67 13.35
CA ALA A 27 -15.25 -2.38 13.48
C ALA A 27 -15.74 -2.49 14.93
N THR A 28 -16.67 -1.61 15.31
CA THR A 28 -17.27 -1.61 16.66
C THR A 28 -18.61 -2.34 16.72
N ALA A 29 -19.27 -2.50 15.57
CA ALA A 29 -20.48 -3.28 15.41
C ALA A 29 -20.38 -4.25 14.23
N MET A 30 -21.07 -5.38 14.34
CA MET A 30 -21.13 -6.38 13.26
C MET A 30 -21.80 -5.83 11.98
N SER A 31 -22.64 -4.80 12.11
CA SER A 31 -23.23 -4.08 10.97
C SER A 31 -22.22 -3.31 10.12
N ASP A 32 -21.04 -3.02 10.66
CA ASP A 32 -20.02 -2.22 9.98
C ASP A 32 -19.05 -3.10 9.18
N VAL A 33 -19.02 -4.40 9.48
CA VAL A 33 -18.19 -5.40 8.78
C VAL A 33 -18.67 -5.54 7.34
N VAL A 34 -17.76 -5.40 6.38
CA VAL A 34 -18.09 -5.44 4.94
C VAL A 34 -17.77 -6.77 4.28
N GLN A 35 -16.76 -7.49 4.74
CA GLN A 35 -16.31 -8.75 4.16
C GLN A 35 -17.06 -9.96 4.72
N ARG A 36 -17.18 -10.99 3.88
CA ARG A 36 -17.66 -12.32 4.24
C ARG A 36 -16.46 -13.25 4.55
N PRO A 37 -16.68 -14.40 5.21
CA PRO A 37 -15.62 -15.40 5.40
C PRO A 37 -14.91 -15.74 4.09
N PHE A 38 -13.57 -15.81 4.15
CA PHE A 38 -12.74 -16.06 2.97
C PHE A 38 -13.00 -17.45 2.37
N ASN A 39 -13.01 -17.52 1.03
CA ASN A 39 -13.30 -18.75 0.29
C ASN A 39 -12.26 -19.03 -0.80
N TYR A 40 -12.25 -18.23 -1.86
CA TYR A 40 -11.33 -18.39 -2.99
C TYR A 40 -10.89 -17.02 -3.52
N CYS A 41 -9.59 -16.86 -3.75
CA CYS A 41 -9.02 -15.69 -4.40
C CYS A 41 -8.29 -16.11 -5.68
N ILE A 42 -8.58 -15.42 -6.79
CA ILE A 42 -7.82 -15.50 -8.03
C ILE A 42 -7.14 -14.14 -8.20
N ILE A 43 -5.81 -14.13 -8.18
CA ILE A 43 -5.02 -12.91 -8.31
C ILE A 43 -4.63 -12.75 -9.78
N ASP A 44 -5.14 -11.71 -10.42
CA ASP A 44 -4.60 -11.25 -11.69
C ASP A 44 -3.26 -10.54 -11.44
N GLU A 45 -2.31 -10.68 -12.37
CA GLU A 45 -0.96 -10.11 -12.26
C GLU A 45 -0.24 -10.51 -10.96
N VAL A 46 -0.32 -11.81 -10.63
CA VAL A 46 0.09 -12.37 -9.34
C VAL A 46 1.55 -12.08 -8.96
N ASP A 47 2.44 -11.96 -9.94
CA ASP A 47 3.84 -11.59 -9.71
C ASP A 47 3.98 -10.16 -9.22
N SER A 48 3.17 -9.22 -9.70
CA SER A 48 3.23 -7.87 -9.15
C SER A 48 2.56 -7.73 -7.81
N VAL A 49 1.43 -8.41 -7.58
CA VAL A 49 0.74 -8.33 -6.29
C VAL A 49 1.54 -9.01 -5.18
N LEU A 50 2.00 -10.25 -5.41
CA LEU A 50 2.62 -11.07 -4.37
C LEU A 50 4.14 -10.92 -4.26
N ILE A 51 4.79 -10.24 -5.20
CA ILE A 51 6.25 -10.04 -5.21
C ILE A 51 6.60 -8.54 -5.22
N ASP A 52 6.12 -7.77 -6.20
CA ASP A 52 6.49 -6.34 -6.31
C ASP A 52 5.87 -5.48 -5.20
N GLU A 53 4.55 -5.60 -4.99
CA GLU A 53 3.81 -4.83 -4.00
C GLU A 53 3.94 -5.40 -2.58
N ALA A 54 4.26 -6.69 -2.47
CA ALA A 54 4.47 -7.39 -1.20
C ALA A 54 5.77 -6.99 -0.47
N ARG A 55 6.45 -5.93 -0.94
CA ARG A 55 7.58 -5.29 -0.25
C ARG A 55 7.15 -4.44 0.93
N THR A 56 5.94 -3.86 0.88
CA THR A 56 5.41 -2.97 1.91
C THR A 56 4.12 -3.53 2.50
N PRO A 57 3.99 -3.61 3.83
CA PRO A 57 2.75 -4.03 4.46
C PRO A 57 1.65 -2.97 4.27
N LEU A 58 0.40 -3.42 4.41
CA LEU A 58 -0.77 -2.54 4.52
C LEU A 58 -0.88 -2.04 5.95
N ILE A 59 -0.93 -0.72 6.13
CA ILE A 59 -0.94 -0.07 7.45
C ILE A 59 -2.10 0.93 7.52
N ILE A 60 -2.92 0.83 8.56
CA ILE A 60 -3.82 1.90 8.99
C ILE A 60 -3.16 2.61 10.16
N SER A 61 -2.97 3.92 10.04
CA SER A 61 -2.44 4.75 11.11
C SER A 61 -3.49 5.71 11.67
N GLY A 62 -3.38 6.01 12.96
CA GLY A 62 -4.20 6.99 13.69
C GLY A 62 -3.34 8.14 14.19
N GLN A 63 -3.94 9.30 14.41
CA GLN A 63 -3.24 10.44 14.99
C GLN A 63 -3.12 10.31 16.51
N VAL A 64 -1.93 10.58 17.03
CA VAL A 64 -1.63 10.63 18.46
C VAL A 64 -0.98 11.98 18.75
N GLU A 65 -1.50 12.69 19.75
CA GLU A 65 -0.88 13.91 20.25
C GLU A 65 0.43 13.55 20.97
N ARG A 66 1.55 14.04 20.44
CA ARG A 66 2.87 13.94 21.06
C ARG A 66 3.45 15.34 21.27
N PRO A 67 4.40 15.52 22.22
CA PRO A 67 4.96 16.83 22.52
C PRO A 67 5.75 17.38 21.33
N THR A 68 5.19 18.36 20.62
CA THR A 68 5.82 19.02 19.47
C THR A 68 7.19 19.63 19.80
N GLU A 69 7.39 20.04 21.05
CA GLU A 69 8.64 20.66 21.52
C GLU A 69 9.87 19.75 21.38
N LYS A 70 9.69 18.42 21.49
CA LYS A 70 10.81 17.47 21.37
C LYS A 70 11.38 17.43 19.96
N TYR A 71 10.52 17.45 18.93
CA TYR A 71 10.95 17.49 17.54
C TYR A 71 11.74 18.74 17.20
N ILE A 72 11.29 19.89 17.69
CA ILE A 72 11.96 21.18 17.44
C ILE A 72 13.38 21.14 18.05
N LYS A 73 13.49 20.75 19.33
CA LYS A 73 14.79 20.64 20.01
C LYS A 73 15.71 19.62 19.34
N ALA A 74 15.18 18.46 18.95
CA ALA A 74 15.95 17.42 18.28
C ALA A 74 16.49 17.88 16.92
N ALA A 75 15.69 18.59 16.12
CA ALA A 75 16.11 19.19 14.85
C ALA A 75 17.21 20.24 15.05
N ASP A 76 17.14 21.04 16.11
CA ASP A 76 18.19 22.02 16.44
C ASP A 76 19.51 21.34 16.84
N ILE A 77 19.45 20.25 17.60
CA ILE A 77 20.63 19.46 17.99
C ILE A 77 21.25 18.76 16.77
N ALA A 78 20.43 18.15 15.90
CA ALA A 78 20.91 17.50 14.69
C ALA A 78 21.69 18.46 13.77
N ARG A 79 21.34 19.76 13.74
CA ARG A 79 22.10 20.78 13.01
C ARG A 79 23.48 21.07 13.61
N MET A 80 23.68 20.81 14.92
CA MET A 80 24.95 21.03 15.62
C MET A 80 25.89 19.82 15.59
N LEU A 81 25.37 18.63 15.27
CA LEU A 81 26.15 17.42 15.07
C LEU A 81 26.70 17.36 13.63
N TYR A 82 27.82 16.67 13.42
CA TYR A 82 28.48 16.53 12.12
C TYR A 82 28.86 15.07 11.83
N PRO A 83 28.82 14.63 10.56
CA PRO A 83 29.13 13.26 10.17
C PRO A 83 30.63 12.97 10.33
N GLU A 84 30.98 11.69 10.46
CA GLU A 84 32.37 11.23 10.39
C GLU A 84 32.90 11.37 8.96
N ASP A 85 34.07 12.00 8.81
CA ASP A 85 34.75 12.18 7.53
C ASP A 85 35.89 11.15 7.41
N PRO A 86 35.76 10.12 6.54
CA PRO A 86 36.77 9.08 6.40
C PRO A 86 38.09 9.57 5.79
N ASP A 87 38.13 10.77 5.16
CA ASP A 87 39.35 11.34 4.56
C ASP A 87 40.11 12.26 5.53
N ASN A 88 39.47 12.76 6.60
CA ASN A 88 40.07 13.66 7.60
C ASN A 88 40.20 12.97 8.99
N GLY A 89 41.24 12.14 9.16
CA GLY A 89 41.48 11.34 10.37
C GLY A 89 41.85 12.09 11.67
N GLU A 90 41.53 13.38 11.82
CA GLU A 90 41.85 14.19 13.03
C GLU A 90 40.64 14.55 13.91
N GLN A 91 39.40 14.36 13.45
CA GLN A 91 38.18 14.58 14.26
C GLN A 91 37.27 13.35 14.23
N LEU A 92 36.95 12.78 15.40
CA LEU A 92 35.88 11.80 15.50
C LEU A 92 34.55 12.49 15.13
N GLY A 93 33.84 11.92 14.17
CA GLY A 93 32.48 12.34 13.80
C GLY A 93 31.48 12.04 14.90
N HIS A 94 30.33 12.72 14.87
CA HIS A 94 29.22 12.43 15.79
C HIS A 94 28.32 11.30 15.31
N TYR A 95 28.33 10.97 14.02
CA TYR A 95 27.54 9.89 13.44
C TYR A 95 28.10 9.45 12.07
N GLU A 96 27.82 8.21 11.68
CA GLU A 96 28.11 7.62 10.38
C GLU A 96 26.82 7.54 9.54
N VAL A 97 26.93 7.80 8.23
CA VAL A 97 25.80 7.73 7.28
C VAL A 97 25.97 6.49 6.40
N ASP A 98 25.11 5.49 6.58
CA ASP A 98 25.03 4.32 5.70
C ASP A 98 23.99 4.57 4.60
N GLU A 99 24.45 5.03 3.43
CA GLU A 99 23.59 5.28 2.27
C GLU A 99 22.96 3.99 1.70
N LYS A 100 23.60 2.81 1.88
CA LYS A 100 23.08 1.54 1.34
C LYS A 100 21.91 1.04 2.18
N ALA A 101 22.04 1.10 3.50
CA ALA A 101 20.96 0.75 4.41
C ALA A 101 19.95 1.89 4.64
N ARG A 102 20.23 3.09 4.11
CA ARG A 102 19.51 4.35 4.41
C ARG A 102 19.33 4.54 5.92
N ASN A 103 20.42 4.40 6.66
CA ASN A 103 20.42 4.51 8.11
C ASN A 103 21.55 5.42 8.60
N ILE A 104 21.40 5.91 9.83
CA ILE A 104 22.43 6.70 10.51
C ILE A 104 22.76 6.00 11.82
N LEU A 105 24.05 5.81 12.05
CA LEU A 105 24.58 5.22 13.27
C LEU A 105 25.28 6.33 14.06
N MET A 106 24.81 6.60 15.28
CA MET A 106 25.48 7.56 16.15
C MET A 106 26.74 6.95 16.76
N THR A 107 27.80 7.74 16.85
CA THR A 107 29.03 7.37 17.57
C THR A 107 28.88 7.69 19.06
N ASP A 108 29.74 7.12 19.90
CA ASP A 108 29.76 7.40 21.34
C ASP A 108 29.92 8.90 21.64
N GLU A 109 30.75 9.62 20.87
CA GLU A 109 30.88 11.08 20.99
C GLU A 109 29.59 11.82 20.59
N GLY A 110 28.88 11.31 19.58
CA GLY A 110 27.55 11.81 19.20
C GLY A 110 26.53 11.71 20.33
N PHE A 111 26.48 10.57 21.03
CA PHE A 111 25.62 10.36 22.19
C PHE A 111 25.93 11.37 23.30
N ILE A 112 27.20 11.46 23.71
CA ILE A 112 27.65 12.37 24.76
C ILE A 112 27.33 13.82 24.40
N ARG A 113 27.55 14.21 23.13
CA ARG A 113 27.29 15.58 22.68
C ARG A 113 25.81 15.90 22.69
N ALA A 114 24.96 14.98 22.23
CA ALA A 114 23.52 15.15 22.24
C ALA A 114 22.97 15.26 23.67
N GLU A 115 23.45 14.44 24.60
CA GLU A 115 23.09 14.49 26.03
C GLU A 115 23.46 15.84 26.67
N GLN A 116 24.67 16.35 26.40
CA GLN A 116 25.12 17.66 26.88
C GLN A 116 24.26 18.81 26.35
N LEU A 117 23.89 18.75 25.06
CA LEU A 117 23.05 19.78 24.43
C LEU A 117 21.61 19.75 24.93
N LEU A 118 21.09 18.56 25.27
CA LEU A 118 19.76 18.38 25.87
C LEU A 118 19.72 18.68 27.37
N GLY A 119 20.86 18.56 28.07
CA GLY A 119 20.93 18.62 29.52
C GLY A 119 20.37 17.36 30.21
N VAL A 120 20.37 16.23 29.51
CA VAL A 120 19.93 14.92 30.04
C VAL A 120 21.13 14.02 30.29
N LYS A 121 20.96 12.98 31.12
CA LYS A 121 22.03 12.02 31.44
C LYS A 121 22.07 10.80 30.54
N ASP A 122 20.94 10.46 29.94
CA ASP A 122 20.74 9.28 29.12
C ASP A 122 19.63 9.58 28.11
N LEU A 123 19.88 9.34 26.82
CA LEU A 123 18.87 9.51 25.76
C LEU A 123 17.81 8.40 25.77
N TYR A 124 18.08 7.27 26.43
CA TYR A 124 17.22 6.09 26.48
C TYR A 124 16.40 5.97 27.76
N ASP A 125 16.30 7.04 28.57
CA ASP A 125 15.46 7.04 29.78
C ASP A 125 14.00 6.68 29.41
N PRO A 126 13.44 5.56 29.92
CA PRO A 126 12.07 5.14 29.62
C PRO A 126 11.00 6.18 30.03
N LYS A 127 11.30 7.04 31.01
CA LYS A 127 10.37 8.08 31.47
C LYS A 127 10.38 9.33 30.59
N ASP A 128 11.50 9.63 29.93
CA ASP A 128 11.65 10.78 29.03
C ASP A 128 12.54 10.43 27.81
N PRO A 129 12.06 9.60 26.87
CA PRO A 129 12.91 9.11 25.78
C PRO A 129 13.24 10.23 24.78
N TRP A 130 14.53 10.33 24.41
CA TRP A 130 15.06 11.29 23.44
C TRP A 130 15.75 10.64 22.23
N ALA A 131 16.22 9.39 22.38
CA ALA A 131 17.02 8.70 21.36
C ALA A 131 16.37 8.65 19.98
N HIS A 132 15.08 8.29 19.90
CA HIS A 132 14.39 8.19 18.61
C HIS A 132 14.18 9.56 17.94
N TYR A 133 13.88 10.61 18.70
CA TYR A 133 13.75 11.97 18.16
C TYR A 133 15.07 12.47 17.55
N ILE A 134 16.20 12.22 18.23
CA ILE A 134 17.53 12.61 17.74
C ILE A 134 17.93 11.80 16.50
N SER A 135 17.71 10.47 16.53
CA SER A 135 17.97 9.61 15.37
C SER A 135 17.15 10.05 14.15
N ASN A 136 15.85 10.30 14.32
CA ASN A 136 14.99 10.74 13.23
C ASN A 136 15.31 12.15 12.73
N ALA A 137 15.74 13.06 13.62
CA ALA A 137 16.23 14.37 13.20
C ALA A 137 17.52 14.29 12.37
N LEU A 138 18.45 13.40 12.73
CA LEU A 138 19.65 13.12 11.93
C LEU A 138 19.29 12.49 10.59
N LYS A 139 18.41 11.47 10.58
CA LYS A 139 17.94 10.82 9.34
C LYS A 139 17.30 11.85 8.41
N ALA A 140 16.40 12.67 8.94
CA ALA A 140 15.76 13.76 8.23
C ALA A 140 16.79 14.75 7.65
N LYS A 141 17.86 15.06 8.40
CA LYS A 141 18.93 15.97 7.97
C LYS A 141 19.70 15.44 6.76
N GLU A 142 20.23 14.22 6.84
CA GLU A 142 21.19 13.67 5.85
C GLU A 142 20.53 12.88 4.72
N LEU A 143 19.56 12.02 5.04
CA LEU A 143 19.00 11.05 4.09
C LEU A 143 17.81 11.60 3.30
N PHE A 144 17.13 12.63 3.83
CA PHE A 144 15.92 13.20 3.22
C PHE A 144 16.18 14.63 2.73
N GLN A 145 16.38 14.74 1.42
CA GLN A 145 16.63 15.97 0.71
C GLN A 145 15.33 16.58 0.18
N LYS A 146 15.23 17.90 0.34
CA LYS A 146 14.16 18.70 -0.23
C LYS A 146 14.27 18.69 -1.75
N ASP A 147 13.12 18.68 -2.42
CA ASP A 147 12.94 18.59 -3.87
C ASP A 147 13.35 17.25 -4.50
N VAL A 148 13.81 16.29 -3.68
CA VAL A 148 14.08 14.90 -4.10
C VAL A 148 13.12 13.94 -3.40
N ASN A 149 13.14 13.90 -2.06
CA ASN A 149 12.32 12.98 -1.27
C ASN A 149 10.98 13.62 -0.82
N TYR A 150 10.93 14.94 -0.66
CA TYR A 150 9.71 15.70 -0.39
C TYR A 150 9.79 17.10 -0.98
N ILE A 151 8.63 17.75 -1.09
CA ILE A 151 8.50 19.18 -1.31
C ILE A 151 7.74 19.82 -0.14
N VAL A 152 7.97 21.11 0.07
CA VAL A 152 7.17 21.91 1.03
C VAL A 152 6.18 22.75 0.23
N ARG A 153 4.88 22.53 0.42
CA ARG A 153 3.82 23.24 -0.30
C ARG A 153 2.75 23.68 0.67
N ASN A 154 2.36 24.96 0.61
CA ASN A 154 1.36 25.58 1.50
C ASN A 154 1.66 25.42 3.00
N GLY A 155 2.94 25.32 3.38
CA GLY A 155 3.30 25.06 4.77
C GLY A 155 3.01 23.62 5.22
N GLU A 156 3.06 22.65 4.31
CA GLU A 156 3.02 21.22 4.61
C GLU A 156 4.13 20.48 3.86
N VAL A 157 4.69 19.44 4.48
CA VAL A 157 5.65 18.52 3.84
C VAL A 157 4.87 17.47 3.07
N VAL A 158 5.13 17.33 1.78
CA VAL A 158 4.48 16.30 0.94
C VAL A 158 5.53 15.41 0.33
N ILE A 159 5.38 14.10 0.54
CA ILE A 159 6.30 13.08 0.04
C ILE A 159 6.32 13.10 -1.49
N VAL A 160 7.52 13.05 -2.05
CA VAL A 160 7.74 12.79 -3.47
C VAL A 160 8.27 11.37 -3.60
N ASP A 161 7.60 10.57 -4.42
CA ASP A 161 8.14 9.30 -4.85
C ASP A 161 9.42 9.54 -5.65
N GLU A 162 10.55 9.13 -5.10
CA GLU A 162 11.88 9.30 -5.70
C GLU A 162 12.01 8.70 -7.10
N PHE A 163 11.22 7.68 -7.42
CA PHE A 163 11.27 6.98 -8.70
C PHE A 163 10.40 7.66 -9.76
N THR A 164 9.24 8.19 -9.34
CA THR A 164 8.24 8.71 -10.27
C THR A 164 8.14 10.25 -10.28
N GLY A 165 8.78 10.93 -9.33
CA GLY A 165 8.62 12.37 -9.11
C GLY A 165 7.19 12.76 -8.69
N ARG A 166 6.35 11.78 -8.33
CA ARG A 166 4.95 12.01 -7.99
C ARG A 166 4.83 12.48 -6.56
N VAL A 167 4.01 13.50 -6.39
CA VAL A 167 3.58 13.96 -5.08
C VAL A 167 2.57 12.95 -4.52
N LEU A 168 2.98 12.22 -3.49
CA LEU A 168 2.15 11.24 -2.78
C LEU A 168 1.31 11.94 -1.70
N ALA A 169 0.29 12.67 -2.15
CA ALA A 169 -0.60 13.41 -1.25
C ALA A 169 -1.28 12.47 -0.24
N GLY A 170 -1.29 12.88 1.03
CA GLY A 170 -1.85 12.10 2.14
C GLY A 170 -0.96 10.98 2.68
N ARG A 171 0.22 10.73 2.09
CA ARG A 171 1.21 9.81 2.67
C ARG A 171 2.17 10.53 3.60
N ARG A 172 2.58 9.85 4.67
CA ARG A 172 3.56 10.32 5.65
C ARG A 172 4.58 9.23 5.93
N TRP A 173 5.77 9.65 6.37
CA TRP A 173 6.75 8.74 6.94
C TRP A 173 6.34 8.39 8.37
N SER A 174 6.46 7.12 8.72
CA SER A 174 6.12 6.58 10.03
C SER A 174 7.14 6.97 11.10
N ASP A 175 6.84 6.62 12.35
CA ASP A 175 7.75 6.69 13.50
C ASP A 175 8.30 8.10 13.79
N GLY A 176 7.52 9.15 13.54
CA GLY A 176 7.96 10.51 13.85
C GLY A 176 8.96 11.10 12.84
N LEU A 177 9.37 10.34 11.81
CA LEU A 177 10.29 10.83 10.79
C LEU A 177 9.67 11.97 9.97
N HIS A 178 8.38 11.92 9.67
CA HIS A 178 7.70 13.01 8.97
C HIS A 178 7.71 14.30 9.80
N GLN A 179 7.45 14.18 11.11
CA GLN A 179 7.50 15.27 12.07
C GLN A 179 8.92 15.83 12.24
N ALA A 180 9.93 14.97 12.18
CA ALA A 180 11.33 15.39 12.17
C ALA A 180 11.68 16.20 10.90
N ILE A 181 11.12 15.84 9.74
CA ILE A 181 11.27 16.62 8.50
C ILE A 181 10.49 17.94 8.56
N GLU A 182 9.27 17.95 9.08
CA GLU A 182 8.50 19.18 9.35
C GLU A 182 9.29 20.12 10.28
N ALA A 183 9.91 19.58 11.34
CA ALA A 183 10.78 20.34 12.25
C ALA A 183 12.07 20.82 11.58
N LYS A 184 12.70 20.00 10.73
CA LYS A 184 13.88 20.36 9.92
C LYS A 184 13.58 21.60 9.07
N GLU A 185 12.45 21.60 8.39
CA GLU A 185 12.00 22.65 7.46
C GLU A 185 11.27 23.83 8.15
N ARG A 186 11.08 23.76 9.47
CA ARG A 186 10.37 24.77 10.30
C ARG A 186 8.93 25.00 9.84
N VAL A 187 8.25 23.90 9.54
CA VAL A 187 6.85 23.84 9.16
C VAL A 187 6.01 23.48 10.40
N ASP A 188 4.70 23.77 10.38
CA ASP A 188 3.79 23.36 11.46
C ASP A 188 3.83 21.82 11.61
N ILE A 189 4.29 21.37 12.77
CA ILE A 189 4.47 19.95 13.06
C ILE A 189 3.13 19.34 13.40
N GLN A 190 2.76 18.33 12.64
CA GLN A 190 1.48 17.68 12.77
C GLN A 190 1.57 16.53 13.79
N ASN A 191 0.42 16.12 14.35
CA ASN A 191 0.37 14.99 15.29
C ASN A 191 1.05 13.75 14.71
N GLU A 192 1.72 12.99 15.56
CA GLU A 192 2.35 11.74 15.17
C GLU A 192 1.31 10.73 14.71
N THR A 193 1.72 9.85 13.81
CA THR A 193 0.90 8.75 13.34
C THR A 193 1.34 7.46 14.02
N GLN A 194 0.43 6.80 14.72
CA GLN A 194 0.65 5.49 15.34
C GLN A 194 -0.03 4.40 14.49
N THR A 195 0.59 3.24 14.36
CA THR A 195 0.01 2.06 13.70
C THR A 195 -1.18 1.53 14.50
N LEU A 196 -2.38 1.53 13.89
CA LEU A 196 -3.60 0.96 14.47
C LEU A 196 -3.79 -0.50 14.06
N ALA A 197 -3.50 -0.79 12.80
CA ALA A 197 -3.64 -2.12 12.24
C ALA A 197 -2.64 -2.28 11.09
N THR A 198 -2.05 -3.47 10.97
CA THR A 198 -1.09 -3.78 9.92
C THR A 198 -1.24 -5.24 9.48
N ILE A 199 -1.01 -5.52 8.20
CA ILE A 199 -0.88 -6.88 7.65
C ILE A 199 -0.01 -6.85 6.39
N THR A 200 0.84 -7.85 6.19
CA THR A 200 1.54 -8.03 4.90
C THR A 200 0.62 -8.66 3.85
N TYR A 201 0.87 -8.37 2.57
CA TYR A 201 0.12 -9.04 1.48
C TYR A 201 0.26 -10.56 1.56
N GLN A 202 1.44 -11.06 1.91
CA GLN A 202 1.75 -12.47 2.14
C GLN A 202 0.72 -13.09 3.09
N ASN A 203 0.67 -12.60 4.33
CA ASN A 203 -0.21 -13.16 5.36
C ASN A 203 -1.69 -12.88 5.07
N PHE A 204 -2.02 -11.77 4.40
CA PHE A 204 -3.40 -11.49 4.00
C PHE A 204 -3.93 -12.53 3.00
N PHE A 205 -3.21 -12.80 1.91
CA PHE A 205 -3.68 -13.75 0.90
C PHE A 205 -3.65 -15.20 1.39
N LEU A 206 -2.79 -15.53 2.36
CA LEU A 206 -2.80 -16.83 3.04
C LEU A 206 -4.05 -17.07 3.91
N LEU A 207 -4.87 -16.05 4.17
CA LEU A 207 -6.18 -16.24 4.82
C LEU A 207 -7.20 -16.94 3.92
N TYR A 208 -7.00 -16.94 2.60
CA TYR A 208 -7.90 -17.60 1.67
C TYR A 208 -7.67 -19.12 1.65
N PRO A 209 -8.71 -19.94 1.90
CA PRO A 209 -8.59 -21.40 1.85
C PRO A 209 -8.11 -21.93 0.49
N LYS A 210 -8.45 -21.22 -0.58
CA LYS A 210 -7.96 -21.48 -1.94
C LYS A 210 -7.36 -20.20 -2.50
N LEU A 211 -6.19 -20.32 -3.11
CA LEU A 211 -5.49 -19.23 -3.75
C LEU A 211 -5.01 -19.70 -5.13
N ALA A 212 -5.23 -18.87 -6.14
CA ALA A 212 -4.70 -19.05 -7.49
C ALA A 212 -4.28 -17.71 -8.07
N GLY A 213 -3.49 -17.72 -9.13
CA GLY A 213 -3.13 -16.49 -9.82
C GLY A 213 -2.73 -16.73 -11.26
N MET A 214 -2.68 -15.64 -12.03
CA MET A 214 -2.29 -15.63 -13.43
C MET A 214 -1.34 -14.48 -13.70
N THR A 215 -0.37 -14.71 -14.58
CA THR A 215 0.59 -13.72 -15.08
C THR A 215 1.39 -14.32 -16.23
N GLY A 216 1.96 -13.47 -17.09
CA GLY A 216 2.87 -13.90 -18.16
C GLY A 216 4.27 -14.29 -17.66
N THR A 217 4.63 -13.97 -16.42
CA THR A 217 6.04 -14.01 -15.99
C THR A 217 6.31 -14.67 -14.62
N ALA A 218 5.44 -15.55 -14.13
CA ALA A 218 5.57 -16.18 -12.81
C ALA A 218 6.77 -17.15 -12.67
N LYS A 219 7.29 -17.71 -13.77
CA LYS A 219 8.25 -18.82 -13.71
C LYS A 219 9.58 -18.44 -13.04
N THR A 220 9.99 -17.18 -13.08
CA THR A 220 11.22 -16.72 -12.43
C THR A 220 11.12 -16.81 -10.91
N GLU A 221 9.93 -16.57 -10.36
CA GLU A 221 9.66 -16.53 -8.92
C GLU A 221 9.02 -17.82 -8.39
N GLU A 222 9.08 -18.93 -9.15
CA GLU A 222 8.45 -20.20 -8.77
C GLU A 222 8.85 -20.67 -7.37
N ALA A 223 10.13 -20.53 -7.03
CA ALA A 223 10.62 -20.91 -5.70
C ALA A 223 10.03 -20.06 -4.57
N GLU A 224 9.74 -18.78 -4.81
CA GLU A 224 9.10 -17.89 -3.83
C GLU A 224 7.61 -18.23 -3.71
N PHE A 225 6.92 -18.44 -4.84
CA PHE A 225 5.52 -18.87 -4.86
C PHE A 225 5.29 -20.20 -4.14
N GLU A 226 6.16 -21.19 -4.36
CA GLU A 226 6.04 -22.50 -3.72
C GLU A 226 6.35 -22.42 -2.21
N LYS A 227 7.40 -21.70 -1.82
CA LYS A 227 7.82 -21.62 -0.41
C LYS A 227 6.89 -20.78 0.47
N ILE A 228 6.45 -19.61 -0.02
CA ILE A 228 5.67 -18.66 0.78
C ILE A 228 4.18 -18.96 0.68
N TYR A 229 3.69 -19.22 -0.53
CA TYR A 229 2.25 -19.30 -0.82
C TYR A 229 1.75 -20.72 -1.10
N ASN A 230 2.64 -21.71 -1.14
CA ASN A 230 2.32 -23.07 -1.56
C ASN A 230 1.64 -23.11 -2.95
N LEU A 231 2.07 -22.22 -3.86
CA LEU A 231 1.54 -22.09 -5.21
C LEU A 231 2.51 -22.71 -6.22
N GLN A 232 2.02 -23.67 -7.00
CA GLN A 232 2.78 -24.28 -8.10
C GLN A 232 2.65 -23.45 -9.38
N VAL A 233 3.77 -23.21 -10.07
CA VAL A 233 3.78 -22.44 -11.32
C VAL A 233 3.78 -23.38 -12.52
N THR A 234 2.68 -23.38 -13.28
CA THR A 234 2.57 -24.14 -14.54
C THR A 234 2.63 -23.20 -15.74
N ILE A 235 3.52 -23.49 -16.69
CA ILE A 235 3.61 -22.74 -17.95
C ILE A 235 2.54 -23.28 -18.91
N ILE A 236 1.54 -22.45 -19.20
CA ILE A 236 0.53 -22.76 -20.22
C ILE A 236 1.13 -22.48 -21.61
N PRO A 237 1.05 -23.43 -22.57
CA PRO A 237 1.48 -23.20 -23.93
C PRO A 237 0.76 -22.02 -24.57
N THR A 238 1.47 -21.23 -25.37
CA THR A 238 0.87 -20.13 -26.13
C THR A 238 -0.07 -20.67 -27.21
N ASN A 239 -1.15 -19.92 -27.50
CA ASN A 239 -2.09 -20.26 -28.55
C ASN A 239 -1.42 -20.36 -29.93
N LYS A 240 -0.45 -19.48 -30.20
CA LYS A 240 0.36 -19.45 -31.41
C LYS A 240 1.85 -19.28 -31.05
N PRO A 241 2.78 -19.92 -31.79
CA PRO A 241 4.21 -19.75 -31.55
C PRO A 241 4.65 -18.29 -31.70
N SER A 242 5.44 -17.80 -30.75
CA SER A 242 6.00 -16.44 -30.81
C SER A 242 6.98 -16.29 -31.99
N LYS A 243 6.84 -15.21 -32.75
CA LYS A 243 7.78 -14.79 -33.79
C LYS A 243 8.59 -13.55 -33.39
N ARG A 244 8.53 -13.18 -32.10
CA ARG A 244 9.27 -12.03 -31.55
C ARG A 244 10.77 -12.27 -31.66
N ARG A 245 11.52 -11.23 -32.06
CA ARG A 245 12.98 -11.24 -32.12
C ARG A 245 13.55 -10.33 -31.04
N ASP A 246 14.21 -10.92 -30.06
CA ASP A 246 14.90 -10.18 -29.00
C ASP A 246 16.31 -9.85 -29.49
N VAL A 247 16.54 -8.58 -29.83
CA VAL A 247 17.84 -8.09 -30.33
C VAL A 247 18.76 -7.81 -29.15
N SER A 248 20.07 -7.99 -29.35
CA SER A 248 21.09 -7.70 -28.34
C SER A 248 20.96 -6.28 -27.79
N ASP A 249 21.24 -6.15 -26.49
CA ASP A 249 21.30 -4.85 -25.83
C ASP A 249 22.45 -4.01 -26.39
N VAL A 250 22.24 -2.69 -26.45
CA VAL A 250 23.23 -1.71 -26.87
C VAL A 250 23.65 -0.89 -25.65
N VAL A 251 24.95 -0.84 -25.35
CA VAL A 251 25.47 -0.12 -24.18
C VAL A 251 26.28 1.10 -24.63
N TYR A 252 25.96 2.27 -24.07
CA TYR A 252 26.65 3.53 -24.28
C TYR A 252 27.46 3.92 -23.04
N LYS A 253 28.48 4.76 -23.25
CA LYS A 253 29.31 5.25 -22.15
C LYS A 253 28.56 6.28 -21.28
N THR A 254 27.79 7.17 -21.91
CA THR A 254 27.10 8.28 -21.24
C THR A 254 25.59 8.26 -21.51
N GLU A 255 24.78 8.74 -20.57
CA GLU A 255 23.33 8.84 -20.75
C GLU A 255 22.93 9.72 -21.96
N PRO A 256 23.54 10.90 -22.22
CA PRO A 256 23.18 11.71 -23.38
C PRO A 256 23.39 11.01 -24.72
N ALA A 257 24.43 10.18 -24.85
CA ALA A 257 24.67 9.39 -26.06
C ALA A 257 23.57 8.32 -26.24
N LYS A 258 23.21 7.63 -25.15
CA LYS A 258 22.08 6.68 -25.12
C LYS A 258 20.78 7.32 -25.61
N TRP A 259 20.40 8.47 -25.04
CA TRP A 259 19.13 9.13 -25.37
C TRP A 259 19.08 9.64 -26.82
N ARG A 260 20.19 10.17 -27.34
CA ARG A 260 20.30 10.54 -28.77
C ARG A 260 20.10 9.34 -29.68
N ALA A 261 20.71 8.20 -29.37
CA ALA A 261 20.56 6.98 -30.15
C ALA A 261 19.14 6.40 -30.09
N VAL A 262 18.50 6.40 -28.92
CA VAL A 262 17.09 5.99 -28.77
C VAL A 262 16.17 6.86 -29.62
N ALA A 263 16.36 8.19 -29.57
CA ALA A 263 15.55 9.13 -30.36
C ALA A 263 15.77 8.95 -31.87
N GLU A 264 16.99 8.66 -32.31
CA GLU A 264 17.31 8.37 -33.72
C GLU A 264 16.60 7.10 -34.20
N GLU A 265 16.73 5.98 -33.49
CA GLU A 265 16.08 4.73 -33.89
C GLU A 265 14.55 4.88 -33.92
N CYS A 266 13.99 5.59 -32.94
CA CYS A 266 12.55 5.87 -32.90
C CYS A 266 12.10 6.69 -34.12
N ALA A 267 12.88 7.69 -34.53
CA ALA A 267 12.59 8.50 -35.71
C ALA A 267 12.66 7.70 -37.00
N GLU A 268 13.70 6.87 -37.18
CA GLU A 268 13.87 5.99 -38.35
C GLU A 268 12.69 5.00 -38.48
N LEU A 269 12.30 4.36 -37.38
CA LEU A 269 11.19 3.40 -37.37
C LEU A 269 9.84 4.08 -37.60
N HIS A 270 9.65 5.29 -37.05
CA HIS A 270 8.47 6.10 -37.29
C HIS A 270 8.35 6.49 -38.78
N GLU A 271 9.44 6.91 -39.41
CA GLU A 271 9.47 7.25 -40.84
C GLU A 271 9.15 6.02 -41.72
N GLN A 272 9.67 4.85 -41.33
CA GLN A 272 9.29 3.57 -41.96
C GLN A 272 7.83 3.20 -41.69
N GLY A 273 7.14 3.87 -40.77
CA GLY A 273 5.76 3.66 -40.35
C GLY A 273 5.56 2.42 -39.50
N ARG A 274 6.60 1.97 -38.79
CA ARG A 274 6.54 0.86 -37.83
C ARG A 274 6.15 1.40 -36.44
N PRO A 275 5.22 0.77 -35.71
CA PRO A 275 4.88 1.21 -34.36
C PRO A 275 6.02 0.93 -33.37
N VAL A 276 6.25 1.89 -32.46
CA VAL A 276 7.29 1.83 -31.43
C VAL A 276 6.69 2.11 -30.06
N LEU A 277 7.00 1.24 -29.09
CA LEU A 277 6.76 1.44 -27.67
C LEU A 277 8.10 1.62 -26.97
N VAL A 278 8.29 2.76 -26.30
CA VAL A 278 9.48 3.03 -25.50
C VAL A 278 9.13 2.95 -24.02
N GLY A 279 9.79 2.08 -23.26
CA GLY A 279 9.66 1.97 -21.81
C GLY A 279 10.80 2.69 -21.10
N THR A 280 10.46 3.72 -20.30
CA THR A 280 11.40 4.41 -19.41
C THR A 280 11.17 4.06 -17.95
N THR A 281 12.13 4.32 -17.07
CA THR A 281 12.01 4.03 -15.63
C THR A 281 11.38 5.17 -14.83
N SER A 282 11.58 6.42 -15.25
CA SER A 282 11.05 7.62 -14.58
C SER A 282 10.29 8.55 -15.53
N VAL A 283 9.50 9.47 -14.94
CA VAL A 283 8.75 10.51 -15.67
C VAL A 283 9.70 11.52 -16.31
N GLU A 284 10.74 11.95 -15.60
CA GLU A 284 11.75 12.88 -16.10
C GLU A 284 12.43 12.35 -17.37
N LYS A 285 12.81 11.07 -17.37
CA LYS A 285 13.43 10.40 -18.53
C LYS A 285 12.48 10.30 -19.72
N SER A 286 11.19 10.08 -19.44
CA SER A 286 10.13 10.11 -20.43
C SER A 286 9.95 11.51 -21.05
N GLU A 287 9.98 12.57 -20.25
CA GLU A 287 9.91 13.96 -20.72
C GLU A 287 11.16 14.37 -21.51
N LEU A 288 12.36 13.92 -21.09
CA LEU A 288 13.60 14.11 -21.82
C LEU A 288 13.51 13.52 -23.24
N LEU A 289 13.08 12.27 -23.37
CA LEU A 289 12.91 11.63 -24.67
C LEU A 289 11.82 12.31 -25.51
N SER A 290 10.72 12.73 -24.87
CA SER A 290 9.65 13.49 -25.52
C SER A 290 10.18 14.79 -26.13
N GLY A 291 11.03 15.53 -25.41
CA GLY A 291 11.72 16.72 -25.92
C GLY A 291 12.58 16.43 -27.15
N LEU A 292 13.42 15.39 -27.08
CA LEU A 292 14.29 14.99 -28.21
C LEU A 292 13.49 14.58 -29.46
N LEU A 293 12.37 13.88 -29.28
CA LEU A 293 11.50 13.49 -30.39
C LEU A 293 10.75 14.69 -30.98
N ALA A 294 10.36 15.66 -30.14
CA ALA A 294 9.74 16.90 -30.59
C ALA A 294 10.71 17.76 -31.42
N GLU A 295 11.99 17.84 -31.03
CA GLU A 295 13.04 18.50 -31.81
C GLU A 295 13.23 17.88 -33.19
N LYS A 296 13.05 16.55 -33.30
CA LYS A 296 13.09 15.81 -34.57
C LYS A 296 11.77 15.87 -35.36
N GLY A 297 10.72 16.50 -34.83
CA GLY A 297 9.41 16.59 -35.48
C GLY A 297 8.63 15.27 -35.51
N VAL A 298 8.95 14.32 -34.63
CA VAL A 298 8.29 13.01 -34.57
C VAL A 298 7.06 13.09 -33.64
N PRO A 299 5.83 12.88 -34.16
CA PRO A 299 4.64 12.86 -33.34
C PRO A 299 4.65 11.63 -32.43
N HIS A 300 4.40 11.84 -31.14
CA HIS A 300 4.43 10.78 -30.13
C HIS A 300 3.40 11.02 -29.02
N ASN A 301 3.05 9.95 -28.33
CA ASN A 301 2.21 9.99 -27.14
C ASN A 301 3.02 9.68 -25.89
N LEU A 302 2.83 10.49 -24.85
CA LEU A 302 3.48 10.33 -23.56
C LEU A 302 2.48 9.76 -22.55
N LEU A 303 2.81 8.59 -21.99
CA LEU A 303 2.05 7.92 -20.95
C LEU A 303 2.78 8.03 -19.62
N ASN A 304 2.49 9.12 -18.92
CA ASN A 304 2.91 9.36 -17.56
C ASN A 304 1.71 9.01 -16.66
N ALA A 305 1.89 8.07 -15.73
CA ALA A 305 0.80 7.52 -14.91
C ALA A 305 0.22 8.48 -13.83
N LYS A 306 -0.11 9.70 -14.26
CA LYS A 306 -0.81 10.72 -13.49
C LYS A 306 -2.30 10.37 -13.44
N PRO A 307 -2.99 10.51 -12.28
CA PRO A 307 -4.40 10.14 -12.12
C PRO A 307 -5.35 10.72 -13.19
N GLU A 308 -5.07 11.94 -13.64
CA GLU A 308 -5.84 12.66 -14.67
C GLU A 308 -5.76 12.00 -16.06
N ASN A 309 -4.73 11.18 -16.30
CA ASN A 309 -4.48 10.51 -17.57
C ASN A 309 -4.80 9.01 -17.54
N VAL A 310 -5.09 8.41 -16.38
CA VAL A 310 -5.32 6.95 -16.27
C VAL A 310 -6.46 6.48 -17.16
N GLU A 311 -7.55 7.25 -17.26
CA GLU A 311 -8.66 6.92 -18.18
C GLU A 311 -8.24 6.99 -19.66
N ARG A 312 -7.34 7.91 -20.01
CA ARG A 312 -6.84 8.11 -21.38
C ARG A 312 -5.64 7.23 -21.72
N GLU A 313 -4.94 6.70 -20.74
CA GLU A 313 -3.79 5.81 -20.92
C GLU A 313 -4.22 4.56 -21.67
N SER A 314 -5.29 3.91 -21.21
CA SER A 314 -5.86 2.75 -21.92
C SER A 314 -6.27 3.11 -23.35
N GLU A 315 -6.77 4.33 -23.57
CA GLU A 315 -7.14 4.78 -24.93
C GLU A 315 -5.92 4.89 -25.85
N ILE A 316 -4.84 5.48 -25.36
CA ILE A 316 -3.60 5.65 -26.13
C ILE A 316 -2.93 4.29 -26.39
N VAL A 317 -2.85 3.43 -25.35
CA VAL A 317 -2.18 2.12 -25.43
C VAL A 317 -2.91 1.20 -26.40
N ALA A 318 -4.25 1.21 -26.39
CA ALA A 318 -5.07 0.44 -27.32
C ALA A 318 -4.80 0.81 -28.80
N GLN A 319 -4.26 2.00 -29.06
CA GLN A 319 -3.92 2.50 -30.40
C GLN A 319 -2.41 2.50 -30.68
N ALA A 320 -1.56 2.09 -29.73
CA ALA A 320 -0.10 2.10 -29.86
C ALA A 320 0.42 1.14 -30.94
N GLY A 321 -0.39 0.18 -31.39
CA GLY A 321 -0.04 -0.78 -32.45
C GLY A 321 -0.34 -0.31 -33.88
N ARG A 322 -0.83 0.93 -34.06
CA ARG A 322 -1.15 1.47 -35.39
C ARG A 322 0.09 1.93 -36.16
N LYS A 323 -0.05 2.08 -37.48
CA LYS A 323 1.07 2.41 -38.37
C LYS A 323 1.71 3.74 -37.96
N GLY A 324 3.02 3.72 -37.71
CA GLY A 324 3.81 4.89 -37.29
C GLY A 324 3.46 5.41 -35.89
N ALA A 325 2.69 4.70 -35.06
CA ALA A 325 2.44 5.15 -33.70
C ALA A 325 3.72 5.06 -32.86
N LEU A 326 4.09 6.15 -32.18
CA LEU A 326 5.18 6.17 -31.20
C LEU A 326 4.58 6.48 -29.83
N THR A 327 4.76 5.55 -28.88
CA THR A 327 4.25 5.68 -27.52
C THR A 327 5.38 5.54 -26.52
N ILE A 328 5.51 6.51 -25.62
CA ILE A 328 6.47 6.50 -24.51
C ILE A 328 5.69 6.14 -23.25
N SER A 329 6.15 5.13 -22.52
CA SER A 329 5.53 4.64 -21.29
C SER A 329 6.50 4.77 -20.11
N THR A 330 6.07 5.49 -19.08
CA THR A 330 6.78 5.52 -17.80
C THR A 330 6.50 4.24 -17.02
N ASN A 331 7.55 3.48 -16.73
CA ASN A 331 7.51 2.22 -15.99
C ASN A 331 6.47 1.27 -16.64
N MET A 332 5.47 0.83 -15.88
CA MET A 332 4.38 -0.03 -16.35
C MET A 332 3.08 0.73 -16.70
N ALA A 333 3.15 1.99 -17.12
CA ALA A 333 1.96 2.70 -17.62
C ALA A 333 1.31 1.92 -18.79
N GLY A 334 -0.02 1.89 -18.83
CA GLY A 334 -0.74 1.05 -19.81
C GLY A 334 -0.76 -0.45 -19.52
N ARG A 335 -0.46 -0.87 -18.29
CA ARG A 335 -0.64 -2.25 -17.86
C ARG A 335 -2.10 -2.70 -17.96
N GLY A 336 -2.32 -3.98 -18.24
CA GLY A 336 -3.66 -4.55 -18.44
C GLY A 336 -4.34 -4.20 -19.77
N THR A 337 -3.81 -3.23 -20.55
CA THR A 337 -4.34 -2.91 -21.87
C THR A 337 -3.50 -3.58 -22.96
N ASP A 338 -4.20 -4.24 -23.89
CA ASP A 338 -3.53 -4.97 -24.96
C ASP A 338 -3.18 -4.06 -26.16
N ILE A 339 -1.89 -4.11 -26.56
CA ILE A 339 -1.43 -3.48 -27.81
C ILE A 339 -1.66 -4.46 -28.95
N ILE A 340 -2.66 -4.17 -29.79
CA ILE A 340 -3.03 -4.95 -30.97
C ILE A 340 -2.48 -4.23 -32.20
N LEU A 341 -1.78 -4.95 -33.08
CA LEU A 341 -1.29 -4.37 -34.34
C LEU A 341 -2.47 -3.95 -35.21
N GLY A 342 -2.43 -2.72 -35.74
CA GLY A 342 -3.55 -2.12 -36.47
C GLY A 342 -4.57 -1.39 -35.58
N GLY A 343 -4.45 -1.47 -34.25
CA GLY A 343 -5.35 -0.81 -33.29
C GLY A 343 -6.53 -1.68 -32.84
N ASN A 344 -7.12 -1.33 -31.70
CA ASN A 344 -8.23 -2.09 -31.10
C ASN A 344 -9.60 -1.57 -31.57
N ALA A 345 -10.26 -2.30 -32.47
CA ALA A 345 -11.57 -1.94 -33.02
C ALA A 345 -12.70 -1.95 -31.97
N ASP A 346 -12.70 -2.92 -31.06
CA ASP A 346 -13.69 -3.05 -29.98
C ASP A 346 -13.70 -1.81 -29.09
N PHE A 347 -12.50 -1.40 -28.70
CA PHE A 347 -12.28 -0.23 -27.86
C PHE A 347 -12.74 1.05 -28.57
N MET A 348 -12.41 1.21 -29.85
CA MET A 348 -12.85 2.37 -30.64
C MET A 348 -14.37 2.41 -30.84
N ALA A 349 -15.01 1.25 -31.03
CA ALA A 349 -16.45 1.15 -31.16
C ALA A 349 -17.17 1.56 -29.88
N ARG A 350 -16.68 1.09 -28.72
CA ARG A 350 -17.19 1.50 -27.41
C ARG A 350 -17.03 3.00 -27.18
N LEU A 351 -15.86 3.57 -27.47
CA LEU A 351 -15.62 5.01 -27.36
C LEU A 351 -16.56 5.83 -28.28
N LYS A 352 -16.79 5.34 -29.50
CA LYS A 352 -17.69 6.04 -30.43
C LYS A 352 -19.13 6.03 -29.96
N LEU A 353 -19.58 4.89 -29.42
CA LEU A 353 -20.89 4.77 -28.81
C LEU A 353 -21.02 5.68 -27.58
N ARG A 354 -19.97 5.72 -26.72
CA ARG A 354 -19.86 6.59 -25.55
C ARG A 354 -20.04 8.08 -25.90
N GLU A 355 -19.37 8.53 -26.96
CA GLU A 355 -19.41 9.93 -27.44
C GLU A 355 -20.85 10.40 -27.75
N TYR A 356 -21.70 9.50 -28.25
CA TYR A 356 -23.10 9.81 -28.60
C TYR A 356 -24.07 9.56 -27.43
N PHE A 357 -23.83 8.53 -26.63
CA PHE A 357 -24.73 8.08 -25.57
C PHE A 357 -24.63 8.93 -24.30
N MET A 358 -23.41 9.15 -23.78
CA MET A 358 -23.20 9.78 -22.47
C MET A 358 -23.80 11.19 -22.37
N PRO A 359 -23.60 12.12 -23.33
CA PRO A 359 -24.11 13.48 -23.22
C PRO A 359 -25.65 13.58 -23.16
N LYS A 360 -26.35 12.54 -23.62
CA LYS A 360 -27.82 12.52 -23.72
C LYS A 360 -28.49 11.86 -22.53
N ILE A 361 -27.78 10.98 -21.83
CA ILE A 361 -28.33 10.10 -20.78
C ILE A 361 -27.82 10.48 -19.39
N VAL A 362 -26.58 10.95 -19.27
CA VAL A 362 -25.97 11.24 -17.96
C VAL A 362 -26.52 12.55 -17.38
N GLN A 363 -26.93 12.51 -16.12
CA GLN A 363 -27.28 13.70 -15.35
C GLN A 363 -26.08 14.66 -15.25
N PRO A 364 -26.25 15.97 -15.48
CA PRO A 364 -25.20 16.92 -15.15
C PRO A 364 -24.94 16.90 -13.64
N GLU A 365 -23.67 16.82 -13.22
CA GLU A 365 -23.31 16.95 -11.81
C GLU A 365 -23.78 18.34 -11.32
N GLU A 366 -24.79 18.38 -10.45
CA GLU A 366 -25.07 19.57 -9.64
C GLU A 366 -23.98 19.65 -8.55
N ASP A 367 -23.35 20.81 -8.41
CA ASP A 367 -22.39 21.06 -7.33
C ASP A 367 -23.11 20.83 -5.98
N GLU A 368 -22.88 19.67 -5.35
CA GLU A 368 -23.24 19.44 -3.94
C GLU A 368 -22.38 20.35 -3.05
N ALA A 369 -22.75 21.63 -3.00
CA ALA A 369 -22.38 22.50 -1.91
C ALA A 369 -23.12 21.99 -0.67
N PHE A 370 -22.40 21.24 0.16
CA PHE A 370 -22.75 21.00 1.57
C PHE A 370 -23.34 22.27 2.17
N SER A 371 -24.63 22.26 2.52
CA SER A 371 -25.22 23.29 3.39
C SER A 371 -24.85 22.97 4.84
N PRO A 372 -24.06 23.80 5.54
CA PRO A 372 -24.08 23.77 6.98
C PRO A 372 -25.31 24.51 7.48
N ILE A 373 -25.95 23.88 8.46
CA ILE A 373 -27.02 24.38 9.31
C ILE A 373 -26.86 25.89 9.59
N ALA A 374 -27.96 26.64 9.40
CA ALA A 374 -28.03 28.07 9.67
C ALA A 374 -27.82 28.36 11.17
N VAL A 375 -26.62 28.81 11.53
CA VAL A 375 -26.38 29.56 12.76
C VAL A 375 -26.31 31.04 12.40
N THR A 376 -27.25 31.79 12.94
CA THR A 376 -27.38 33.24 12.78
C THR A 376 -26.22 34.01 13.42
N THR A 377 -25.88 35.15 12.80
CA THR A 377 -25.11 36.32 13.28
C THR A 377 -23.58 36.34 13.12
N ALA A 378 -23.10 36.99 12.05
CA ALA A 378 -22.20 38.17 12.07
C ALA A 378 -21.74 38.56 10.65
N LYS A 379 -21.50 39.87 10.43
CA LYS A 379 -21.27 40.55 9.14
C LYS A 379 -20.00 40.10 8.38
N PRO A 380 -19.95 40.20 7.03
CA PRO A 380 -18.77 39.85 6.24
C PRO A 380 -17.74 41.00 6.26
N LYS A 381 -16.47 40.65 6.49
CA LYS A 381 -15.32 41.46 6.09
C LYS A 381 -14.66 40.81 4.88
N SER A 382 -14.22 41.68 3.98
CA SER A 382 -13.76 41.46 2.62
C SER A 382 -12.39 40.77 2.51
N ASP A 383 -12.22 40.12 1.36
CA ASP A 383 -10.99 39.73 0.68
C ASP A 383 -10.19 38.55 1.26
N ALA A 384 -10.78 37.36 1.14
CA ALA A 384 -10.03 36.10 0.98
C ALA A 384 -10.29 35.55 -0.42
N VAL A 385 -9.29 35.60 -1.29
CA VAL A 385 -9.30 34.93 -2.59
C VAL A 385 -9.12 33.43 -2.34
N GLY A 386 -10.25 32.74 -2.22
CA GLY A 386 -10.36 31.29 -2.09
C GLY A 386 -10.19 30.57 -3.42
N PHE A 387 -9.70 29.34 -3.30
CA PHE A 387 -9.15 28.46 -4.33
C PHE A 387 -10.14 27.86 -5.34
N ALA A 388 -9.52 27.34 -6.40
CA ALA A 388 -10.01 26.41 -7.43
C ALA A 388 -10.91 27.02 -8.54
N PRO A 389 -10.46 27.06 -9.81
CA PRO A 389 -11.40 27.24 -10.91
C PRO A 389 -12.36 26.05 -10.89
N GLY A 390 -13.67 26.33 -10.90
CA GLY A 390 -14.72 25.32 -10.97
C GLY A 390 -14.37 24.25 -12.02
N LYS A 391 -14.55 22.98 -11.65
CA LYS A 391 -14.32 21.86 -12.56
C LYS A 391 -15.08 22.14 -13.86
N LYS A 392 -14.34 22.26 -14.97
CA LYS A 392 -14.96 22.42 -16.29
C LYS A 392 -15.91 21.23 -16.51
N PRO A 393 -17.10 21.45 -17.13
CA PRO A 393 -18.01 20.36 -17.44
C PRO A 393 -17.27 19.29 -18.24
N LYS A 394 -17.32 18.02 -17.79
CA LYS A 394 -16.66 16.89 -18.46
C LYS A 394 -17.10 16.85 -19.93
N SER A 395 -16.12 16.88 -20.85
CA SER A 395 -16.37 16.73 -22.28
C SER A 395 -16.22 15.27 -22.67
N TRP A 396 -17.32 14.65 -23.10
CA TRP A 396 -17.37 13.28 -23.64
C TRP A 396 -16.86 13.16 -25.08
N LYS A 397 -16.37 14.26 -25.68
CA LYS A 397 -15.79 14.25 -27.01
C LYS A 397 -14.40 13.61 -26.98
N VAL A 398 -14.23 12.61 -27.83
CA VAL A 398 -12.97 11.90 -28.02
C VAL A 398 -12.15 12.61 -29.11
N SER A 399 -10.82 12.54 -29.04
CA SER A 399 -9.96 13.12 -30.09
C SER A 399 -10.30 12.49 -31.46
N PRO A 400 -10.60 13.27 -32.51
CA PRO A 400 -10.95 12.73 -33.82
C PRO A 400 -9.87 11.82 -34.42
N GLN A 401 -8.61 11.97 -33.98
CA GLN A 401 -7.45 11.20 -34.44
C GLN A 401 -7.49 9.74 -33.99
N ILE A 402 -8.27 9.41 -32.94
CA ILE A 402 -8.42 8.05 -32.45
C ILE A 402 -9.22 7.20 -33.43
N PHE A 403 -10.23 7.78 -34.10
CA PHE A 403 -11.09 7.03 -35.01
C PHE A 403 -10.41 6.82 -36.37
N PRO A 404 -10.37 5.58 -36.89
CA PRO A 404 -9.60 5.25 -38.08
C PRO A 404 -10.28 5.73 -39.37
N THR A 405 -11.61 5.77 -39.37
CA THR A 405 -12.43 6.20 -40.50
C THR A 405 -13.71 6.89 -40.02
N LYS A 406 -14.37 7.63 -40.90
CA LYS A 406 -15.74 8.11 -40.66
C LYS A 406 -16.71 6.94 -40.87
N LEU A 407 -17.72 6.86 -40.01
CA LEU A 407 -18.78 5.88 -40.13
C LEU A 407 -19.58 6.07 -41.42
N SER A 408 -20.11 4.98 -41.96
CA SER A 408 -21.10 5.04 -43.03
C SER A 408 -22.35 5.81 -42.58
N ARG A 409 -23.08 6.39 -43.54
CA ARG A 409 -24.33 7.12 -43.26
C ARG A 409 -25.37 6.23 -42.59
N GLU A 410 -25.39 4.95 -42.96
CA GLU A 410 -26.31 3.94 -42.40
C GLU A 410 -25.98 3.68 -40.93
N THR A 411 -24.71 3.41 -40.60
CA THR A 411 -24.26 3.18 -39.22
C THR A 411 -24.42 4.41 -38.33
N GLU A 412 -24.16 5.61 -38.87
CA GLU A 412 -24.39 6.86 -38.13
C GLU A 412 -25.89 7.10 -37.86
N GLN A 413 -26.77 6.68 -38.78
CA GLN A 413 -28.21 6.80 -38.61
C GLN A 413 -28.74 5.85 -37.53
N ILE A 414 -28.39 4.56 -37.58
CA ILE A 414 -28.82 3.59 -36.55
C ILE A 414 -28.27 3.95 -35.16
N LEU A 415 -27.08 4.56 -35.08
CA LEU A 415 -26.51 5.07 -33.83
C LEU A 415 -27.36 6.19 -33.23
N LYS A 416 -27.77 7.17 -34.06
CA LYS A 416 -28.65 8.25 -33.61
C LYS A 416 -30.02 7.74 -33.20
N GLU A 417 -30.57 6.78 -33.94
CA GLU A 417 -31.85 6.14 -33.62
C GLU A 417 -31.79 5.36 -32.31
N ALA A 418 -30.71 4.60 -32.06
CA ALA A 418 -30.53 3.87 -30.82
C ALA A 418 -30.37 4.79 -29.60
N VAL A 419 -29.63 5.89 -29.73
CA VAL A 419 -29.50 6.89 -28.65
C VAL A 419 -30.82 7.62 -28.42
N THR A 420 -31.58 7.93 -29.47
CA THR A 420 -32.91 8.54 -29.33
C THR A 420 -33.86 7.59 -28.60
N PHE A 421 -33.85 6.30 -28.96
CA PHE A 421 -34.61 5.27 -28.27
C PHE A 421 -34.20 5.13 -26.80
N ALA A 422 -32.90 5.21 -26.49
CA ALA A 422 -32.42 5.20 -25.12
C ALA A 422 -32.96 6.39 -24.31
N VAL A 423 -32.97 7.60 -24.91
CA VAL A 423 -33.53 8.80 -24.28
C VAL A 423 -35.03 8.68 -24.07
N GLU A 424 -35.77 8.05 -24.99
CA GLU A 424 -37.21 7.80 -24.85
C GLU A 424 -37.52 6.82 -23.70
N GLN A 425 -36.68 5.80 -23.49
CA GLN A 425 -36.91 4.77 -22.47
C GLN A 425 -36.39 5.16 -21.08
N TYR A 426 -35.18 5.74 -21.01
CA TYR A 426 -34.55 6.10 -19.74
C TYR A 426 -34.84 7.54 -19.31
N GLY A 427 -35.23 8.41 -20.23
CA GLY A 427 -35.29 9.86 -20.01
C GLY A 427 -34.00 10.57 -20.43
N GLN A 428 -34.13 11.86 -20.72
CA GLN A 428 -32.99 12.70 -21.07
C GLN A 428 -32.24 13.11 -19.79
N GLN A 429 -30.92 12.92 -19.76
CA GLN A 429 -30.06 13.27 -18.62
C GLN A 429 -30.61 12.74 -17.29
N SER A 430 -30.95 11.45 -17.24
CA SER A 430 -31.69 10.83 -16.15
C SER A 430 -30.90 9.81 -15.34
N LEU A 431 -29.75 9.32 -15.83
CA LEU A 431 -28.97 8.30 -15.13
C LEU A 431 -27.68 8.89 -14.51
N PRO A 432 -27.22 8.35 -13.37
CA PRO A 432 -25.85 8.57 -12.89
C PRO A 432 -24.81 8.09 -13.90
N GLU A 433 -23.63 8.73 -13.92
CA GLU A 433 -22.51 8.37 -14.81
C GLU A 433 -22.16 6.88 -14.72
N LEU A 434 -22.08 6.34 -13.50
CA LEU A 434 -21.71 4.95 -13.25
C LEU A 434 -22.72 3.95 -13.84
N GLU A 435 -24.01 4.25 -13.73
CA GLU A 435 -25.07 3.38 -14.26
C GLU A 435 -25.11 3.43 -15.79
N ALA A 436 -24.87 4.61 -16.38
CA ALA A 436 -24.75 4.77 -17.82
C ALA A 436 -23.54 3.99 -18.38
N GLU A 437 -22.39 4.03 -17.68
CA GLU A 437 -21.20 3.25 -18.02
C GLU A 437 -21.44 1.74 -17.92
N GLU A 438 -22.13 1.27 -16.87
CA GLU A 438 -22.48 -0.14 -16.70
C GLU A 438 -23.34 -0.63 -17.87
N LYS A 439 -24.36 0.14 -18.26
CA LYS A 439 -25.20 -0.19 -19.42
C LYS A 439 -24.42 -0.23 -20.73
N LEU A 440 -23.48 0.70 -20.92
CA LEU A 440 -22.61 0.74 -22.10
C LEU A 440 -21.65 -0.46 -22.14
N ALA A 441 -21.08 -0.84 -21.00
CA ALA A 441 -20.22 -2.00 -20.87
C ALA A 441 -20.98 -3.29 -21.21
N ILE A 442 -22.17 -3.49 -20.64
CA ILE A 442 -23.03 -4.64 -20.96
C ILE A 442 -23.41 -4.66 -22.45
N ALA A 443 -23.68 -3.50 -23.06
CA ALA A 443 -23.99 -3.39 -24.49
C ALA A 443 -22.79 -3.79 -25.37
N SER A 444 -21.57 -3.48 -24.94
CA SER A 444 -20.32 -3.78 -25.66
C SER A 444 -19.90 -5.26 -25.53
N GLU A 445 -20.51 -5.99 -24.59
CA GLU A 445 -20.25 -7.42 -24.34
C GLU A 445 -21.37 -8.32 -24.88
N ASN A 446 -21.16 -9.65 -24.82
CA ASN A 446 -22.14 -10.66 -25.24
C ASN A 446 -23.07 -11.13 -24.10
N ALA A 447 -23.11 -10.42 -22.97
CA ALA A 447 -23.92 -10.80 -21.81
C ALA A 447 -25.43 -10.86 -22.15
N PRO A 448 -26.18 -11.89 -21.71
CA PRO A 448 -27.62 -11.92 -21.93
C PRO A 448 -28.30 -10.77 -21.17
N THR A 449 -29.23 -10.09 -21.82
CA THR A 449 -29.96 -8.97 -21.24
C THR A 449 -31.39 -8.92 -21.76
N ASN A 450 -32.33 -8.58 -20.87
CA ASN A 450 -33.73 -8.36 -21.20
C ASN A 450 -34.02 -6.88 -21.51
N ASP A 451 -33.01 -6.01 -21.38
CA ASP A 451 -33.16 -4.58 -21.61
C ASP A 451 -33.13 -4.26 -23.12
N PRO A 452 -34.23 -3.74 -23.69
CA PRO A 452 -34.31 -3.48 -25.13
C PRO A 452 -33.38 -2.36 -25.59
N VAL A 453 -33.00 -1.43 -24.70
CA VAL A 453 -32.04 -0.37 -25.04
C VAL A 453 -30.65 -0.97 -25.17
N ILE A 454 -30.25 -1.83 -24.23
CA ILE A 454 -28.94 -2.51 -24.29
C ILE A 454 -28.84 -3.39 -25.54
N GLN A 455 -29.91 -4.08 -25.91
CA GLN A 455 -29.96 -4.88 -27.15
C GLN A 455 -29.72 -4.02 -28.40
N LYS A 456 -30.41 -2.87 -28.53
CA LYS A 456 -30.19 -1.95 -29.66
C LYS A 456 -28.79 -1.33 -29.66
N LEU A 457 -28.29 -0.90 -28.50
CA LEU A 457 -26.94 -0.36 -28.37
C LEU A 457 -25.89 -1.41 -28.78
N ARG A 458 -26.12 -2.69 -28.48
CA ARG A 458 -25.26 -3.81 -28.90
C ARG A 458 -25.27 -4.02 -30.41
N GLU A 459 -26.43 -3.91 -31.06
CA GLU A 459 -26.53 -3.99 -32.52
C GLU A 459 -25.70 -2.89 -33.19
N VAL A 460 -25.83 -1.65 -32.71
CA VAL A 460 -25.05 -0.51 -33.19
C VAL A 460 -23.56 -0.68 -32.89
N TYR A 461 -23.21 -1.13 -31.69
CA TYR A 461 -21.82 -1.42 -31.32
C TYR A 461 -21.18 -2.41 -32.31
N LYS A 462 -21.86 -3.51 -32.63
CA LYS A 462 -21.37 -4.50 -33.61
C LYS A 462 -21.23 -3.93 -35.02
N ALA A 463 -22.14 -3.05 -35.43
CA ALA A 463 -22.04 -2.37 -36.73
C ALA A 463 -20.81 -1.44 -36.80
N ILE A 464 -20.59 -0.63 -35.77
CA ILE A 464 -19.42 0.25 -35.66
C ILE A 464 -18.12 -0.57 -35.60
N GLN A 465 -18.10 -1.61 -34.77
CA GLN A 465 -16.98 -2.54 -34.64
C GLN A 465 -16.60 -3.14 -35.99
N GLY A 466 -17.57 -3.61 -36.77
CA GLY A 466 -17.31 -4.18 -38.10
C GLY A 466 -16.70 -3.20 -39.10
N GLU A 467 -17.12 -1.93 -39.09
CA GLU A 467 -16.51 -0.90 -39.95
C GLU A 467 -15.08 -0.58 -39.55
N TYR A 468 -14.81 -0.49 -38.25
CA TYR A 468 -13.45 -0.25 -37.75
C TYR A 468 -12.55 -1.47 -37.95
N ASP A 469 -13.05 -2.67 -37.72
CA ASP A 469 -12.32 -3.93 -37.90
C ASP A 469 -11.82 -4.11 -39.34
N ALA A 470 -12.63 -3.71 -40.34
CA ALA A 470 -12.24 -3.72 -41.74
C ALA A 470 -11.05 -2.80 -42.04
N PHE A 471 -10.90 -1.70 -41.30
CA PHE A 471 -9.74 -0.81 -41.41
C PHE A 471 -8.55 -1.35 -40.62
N THR A 472 -8.75 -1.72 -39.35
CA THR A 472 -7.66 -2.19 -38.47
C THR A 472 -7.04 -3.47 -38.98
N THR A 473 -7.81 -4.36 -39.61
CA THR A 473 -7.28 -5.58 -40.25
C THR A 473 -6.33 -5.27 -41.41
N ARG A 474 -6.64 -4.25 -42.23
CA ARG A 474 -5.72 -3.83 -43.31
C ARG A 474 -4.46 -3.18 -42.75
N GLU A 475 -4.63 -2.31 -41.75
CA GLU A 475 -3.49 -1.66 -41.09
C GLU A 475 -2.62 -2.69 -40.33
N HIS A 476 -3.23 -3.73 -39.77
CA HIS A 476 -2.55 -4.87 -39.17
C HIS A 476 -1.59 -5.53 -40.16
N ASP A 477 -2.07 -5.91 -41.35
CA ASP A 477 -1.25 -6.53 -42.38
C ASP A 477 -0.06 -5.64 -42.79
N GLU A 478 -0.30 -4.33 -42.96
CA GLU A 478 0.77 -3.37 -43.26
C GLU A 478 1.82 -3.27 -42.14
N VAL A 479 1.39 -3.31 -40.87
CA VAL A 479 2.29 -3.27 -39.71
C VAL A 479 3.08 -4.58 -39.58
N VAL A 480 2.45 -5.72 -39.88
CA VAL A 480 3.09 -7.03 -39.91
C VAL A 480 4.20 -7.07 -40.97
N GLU A 481 3.97 -6.55 -42.17
CA GLU A 481 4.98 -6.43 -43.24
C GLU A 481 6.18 -5.58 -42.81
N LYS A 482 5.96 -4.56 -41.98
CA LYS A 482 7.01 -3.69 -41.42
C LYS A 482 7.74 -4.28 -40.20
N GLY A 483 7.46 -5.53 -39.84
CA GLY A 483 8.11 -6.23 -38.74
C GLY A 483 7.40 -6.13 -37.38
N GLY A 484 6.15 -5.68 -37.36
CA GLY A 484 5.31 -5.59 -36.16
C GLY A 484 5.78 -4.55 -35.14
N LEU A 485 5.26 -4.64 -33.91
CA LEU A 485 5.63 -3.71 -32.83
C LEU A 485 7.12 -3.82 -32.48
N HIS A 486 7.79 -2.66 -32.43
CA HIS A 486 9.12 -2.54 -31.85
C HIS A 486 9.05 -2.04 -30.41
N VAL A 487 9.69 -2.74 -29.48
CA VAL A 487 9.75 -2.34 -28.08
C VAL A 487 11.17 -1.95 -27.72
N VAL A 488 11.33 -0.72 -27.22
CA VAL A 488 12.61 -0.17 -26.77
C VAL A 488 12.59 -0.05 -25.26
N GLY A 489 13.50 -0.74 -24.58
CA GLY A 489 13.78 -0.51 -23.17
C GLY A 489 14.92 0.49 -23.03
N THR A 490 14.75 1.56 -22.26
CA THR A 490 15.80 2.60 -22.14
C THR A 490 16.75 2.36 -20.97
N GLU A 491 16.43 1.40 -20.11
CA GLU A 491 17.17 0.94 -18.92
C GLU A 491 16.76 -0.49 -18.57
N ARG A 492 17.57 -1.16 -17.74
CA ARG A 492 17.19 -2.42 -17.09
C ARG A 492 16.45 -2.13 -15.79
N HIS A 493 15.33 -2.81 -15.57
CA HIS A 493 14.63 -2.76 -14.29
C HIS A 493 15.36 -3.58 -13.23
N GLU A 494 14.96 -3.41 -11.96
CA GLU A 494 15.48 -4.17 -10.83
C GLU A 494 15.30 -5.69 -10.99
N SER A 495 14.27 -6.11 -11.74
CA SER A 495 14.01 -7.51 -12.04
C SER A 495 13.89 -7.76 -13.54
N ARG A 496 14.45 -8.90 -13.96
CA ARG A 496 14.36 -9.43 -15.33
C ARG A 496 12.91 -9.67 -15.74
N ARG A 497 12.05 -9.95 -14.77
CA ARG A 497 10.62 -10.14 -14.96
C ARG A 497 9.96 -8.92 -15.59
N ILE A 498 10.20 -7.73 -15.03
CA ILE A 498 9.62 -6.47 -15.50
C ILE A 498 10.13 -6.15 -16.92
N ASP A 499 11.42 -6.38 -17.18
CA ASP A 499 11.98 -6.27 -18.54
C ASP A 499 11.26 -7.22 -19.52
N ASN A 500 10.98 -8.46 -19.10
CA ASN A 500 10.29 -9.45 -19.92
C ASN A 500 8.80 -9.10 -20.14
N GLN A 501 8.15 -8.44 -19.18
CA GLN A 501 6.80 -7.91 -19.37
C GLN A 501 6.79 -6.82 -20.44
N LEU A 502 7.77 -5.90 -20.42
CA LEU A 502 7.94 -4.89 -21.46
C LEU A 502 8.17 -5.56 -22.82
N ARG A 503 9.09 -6.54 -22.91
CA ARG A 503 9.30 -7.34 -24.14
C ARG A 503 8.03 -8.06 -24.59
N GLY A 504 7.22 -8.55 -23.65
CA GLY A 504 5.96 -9.27 -23.87
C GLY A 504 4.85 -8.42 -24.50
N ARG A 505 5.05 -7.10 -24.60
CA ARG A 505 4.15 -6.22 -25.37
C ARG A 505 4.25 -6.47 -26.88
N ALA A 506 5.39 -6.96 -27.38
CA ALA A 506 5.58 -7.33 -28.78
C ALA A 506 5.35 -8.83 -29.04
N GLY A 507 4.95 -9.15 -30.28
CA GLY A 507 4.86 -10.54 -30.77
C GLY A 507 3.70 -11.36 -30.19
N ARG A 508 2.58 -10.71 -29.88
CA ARG A 508 1.38 -11.34 -29.33
C ARG A 508 0.65 -12.16 -30.39
N GLN A 509 -0.02 -13.24 -29.97
CA GLN A 509 -0.76 -14.13 -30.88
C GLN A 509 0.03 -14.57 -32.13
N GLY A 510 1.35 -14.72 -32.01
CA GLY A 510 2.23 -15.16 -33.10
C GLY A 510 2.57 -14.09 -34.15
N ASP A 511 2.26 -12.82 -33.86
CA ASP A 511 2.67 -11.67 -34.67
C ASP A 511 4.19 -11.51 -34.69
N PRO A 512 4.77 -10.93 -35.75
CA PRO A 512 6.15 -10.48 -35.71
C PRO A 512 6.29 -9.31 -34.72
N GLY A 513 7.50 -9.14 -34.22
CA GLY A 513 7.86 -8.02 -33.37
C GLY A 513 9.34 -8.09 -33.05
N SER A 514 9.90 -6.99 -32.54
CA SER A 514 11.26 -7.03 -32.01
C SER A 514 11.42 -6.18 -30.78
N THR A 515 12.40 -6.53 -29.96
CA THR A 515 12.71 -5.80 -28.73
C THR A 515 14.19 -5.47 -28.67
N ARG A 516 14.56 -4.29 -28.18
CA ARG A 516 15.96 -3.89 -27.97
C ARG A 516 16.06 -3.05 -26.69
N PHE A 517 17.15 -3.21 -25.93
CA PHE A 517 17.43 -2.36 -24.78
C PHE A 517 18.63 -1.46 -25.09
N PHE A 518 18.52 -0.19 -24.71
CA PHE A 518 19.57 0.81 -24.76
C PHE A 518 19.96 1.11 -23.33
N LEU A 519 21.24 0.97 -23.00
CA LEU A 519 21.75 1.08 -21.64
C LEU A 519 22.91 2.08 -21.61
N SER A 520 23.13 2.69 -20.46
CA SER A 520 24.30 3.53 -20.19
C SER A 520 25.08 2.98 -19.00
N LEU A 521 26.41 3.11 -19.02
CA LEU A 521 27.24 2.80 -17.87
C LEU A 521 26.94 3.70 -16.65
N GLU A 522 26.31 4.84 -16.88
CA GLU A 522 25.84 5.79 -15.86
C GLU A 522 24.45 5.43 -15.28
N ASP A 523 23.75 4.44 -15.85
CA ASP A 523 22.42 4.03 -15.36
C ASP A 523 22.50 3.52 -13.90
N ASN A 524 21.46 3.80 -13.11
CA ASN A 524 21.41 3.47 -11.68
C ASN A 524 21.75 2.00 -11.35
N LEU A 525 21.25 1.04 -12.13
CA LEU A 525 21.52 -0.37 -11.90
C LEU A 525 23.03 -0.69 -11.99
N LEU A 526 23.70 -0.13 -13.00
CA LEU A 526 25.14 -0.33 -13.21
C LEU A 526 25.99 0.47 -12.22
N ARG A 527 25.57 1.69 -11.88
CA ARG A 527 26.27 2.52 -10.89
C ARG A 527 26.27 1.88 -9.49
N ILE A 528 25.12 1.34 -9.06
CA ILE A 528 24.95 0.80 -7.70
C ILE A 528 25.46 -0.65 -7.61
N PHE A 529 25.22 -1.48 -8.63
CA PHE A 529 25.47 -2.92 -8.56
C PHE A 529 26.49 -3.47 -9.57
N GLY A 530 26.99 -2.65 -10.50
CA GLY A 530 27.96 -3.03 -11.53
C GLY A 530 29.37 -3.32 -10.98
N GLY A 531 29.72 -2.77 -9.81
CA GLY A 531 30.98 -3.01 -9.10
C GLY A 531 32.25 -2.64 -9.88
N ASP A 532 33.42 -3.01 -9.34
CA ASP A 532 34.75 -2.69 -9.90
C ASP A 532 34.99 -3.16 -11.34
N ARG A 533 34.18 -4.10 -11.83
CA ARG A 533 34.37 -4.70 -13.16
C ARG A 533 33.92 -3.76 -14.27
N VAL A 534 32.84 -3.01 -14.04
CA VAL A 534 32.32 -2.01 -14.98
C VAL A 534 33.22 -0.78 -15.00
N ALA A 535 33.68 -0.32 -13.82
CA ALA A 535 34.63 0.77 -13.70
C ALA A 535 35.96 0.50 -14.45
N ARG A 536 36.56 -0.68 -14.23
CA ARG A 536 37.77 -1.11 -14.98
C ARG A 536 37.54 -1.23 -16.48
N MET A 537 36.30 -1.51 -16.90
CA MET A 537 35.93 -1.55 -18.30
C MET A 537 35.90 -0.16 -18.94
N MET A 538 35.39 0.85 -18.22
CA MET A 538 35.41 2.25 -18.66
C MET A 538 36.84 2.74 -18.93
N ASP A 539 37.76 2.38 -18.04
CA ASP A 539 39.19 2.73 -18.16
C ASP A 539 39.88 2.02 -19.32
N MET A 540 39.52 0.75 -19.56
CA MET A 540 40.21 -0.10 -20.53
C MET A 540 39.81 0.17 -21.98
N PHE A 541 38.55 0.51 -22.24
CA PHE A 541 38.06 0.52 -23.62
C PHE A 541 38.28 1.84 -24.38
N ARG A 542 38.68 2.95 -23.74
CA ARG A 542 38.87 4.28 -24.40
C ARG A 542 37.82 4.58 -25.49
N VAL A 543 36.57 4.19 -25.25
CA VAL A 543 35.50 4.27 -26.25
C VAL A 543 35.11 5.73 -26.40
N GLU A 544 34.96 6.17 -27.65
CA GLU A 544 34.29 7.43 -27.96
C GLU A 544 32.87 7.40 -27.39
N GLU A 545 32.38 8.53 -26.86
CA GLU A 545 31.14 8.58 -26.07
C GLU A 545 29.90 8.08 -26.84
N ASP A 546 29.91 8.22 -28.16
CA ASP A 546 28.80 7.92 -29.05
C ASP A 546 28.85 6.51 -29.69
N MET A 547 29.91 5.71 -29.46
CA MET A 547 30.01 4.39 -30.08
C MET A 547 29.24 3.32 -29.26
N PRO A 548 28.30 2.57 -29.89
CA PRO A 548 27.59 1.50 -29.22
C PRO A 548 28.52 0.32 -28.92
N ILE A 549 28.47 -0.19 -27.69
CA ILE A 549 29.21 -1.38 -27.26
C ILE A 549 28.26 -2.58 -27.26
N GLU A 550 28.40 -3.43 -28.27
CA GLU A 550 27.72 -4.73 -28.33
C GLU A 550 28.72 -5.84 -27.96
N SER A 551 28.66 -6.33 -26.72
CA SER A 551 29.53 -7.41 -26.24
C SER A 551 28.76 -8.37 -25.33
N GLY A 552 28.86 -9.67 -25.62
CA GLY A 552 28.25 -10.69 -24.76
C GLY A 552 28.77 -10.69 -23.32
N MET A 553 30.01 -10.22 -23.08
CA MET A 553 30.57 -10.10 -21.73
C MET A 553 29.88 -9.00 -20.90
N LEU A 554 29.45 -7.92 -21.55
CA LEU A 554 28.69 -6.83 -20.95
C LEU A 554 27.28 -7.30 -20.59
N THR A 555 26.59 -7.99 -21.52
CA THR A 555 25.28 -8.58 -21.28
C THR A 555 25.30 -9.53 -20.07
N SER A 556 26.29 -10.43 -19.99
CA SER A 556 26.42 -11.33 -18.84
C SER A 556 26.72 -10.59 -17.52
N SER A 557 27.44 -9.47 -17.57
CA SER A 557 27.74 -8.67 -16.38
C SER A 557 26.48 -7.95 -15.88
N LEU A 558 25.66 -7.43 -16.80
CA LEU A 558 24.34 -6.84 -16.53
C LEU A 558 23.37 -7.85 -15.93
N GLU A 559 23.27 -9.06 -16.50
CA GLU A 559 22.41 -10.12 -15.96
C GLU A 559 22.83 -10.50 -14.52
N ASN A 560 24.13 -10.54 -14.23
CA ASN A 560 24.62 -10.80 -12.88
C ASN A 560 24.31 -9.66 -11.89
N ALA A 561 24.39 -8.40 -12.33
CA ALA A 561 24.00 -7.26 -11.52
C ALA A 561 22.50 -7.31 -11.19
N GLN A 562 21.65 -7.54 -12.18
CA GLN A 562 20.20 -7.68 -12.00
C GLN A 562 19.85 -8.83 -11.04
N LYS A 563 20.50 -9.99 -11.19
CA LYS A 563 20.30 -11.13 -10.27
C LYS A 563 20.67 -10.82 -8.82
N LYS A 564 21.72 -10.01 -8.59
CA LYS A 564 22.07 -9.54 -7.23
C LYS A 564 20.98 -8.65 -6.64
N VAL A 565 20.42 -7.74 -7.45
CA VAL A 565 19.32 -6.87 -7.03
C VAL A 565 18.07 -7.69 -6.69
N GLU A 566 17.72 -8.66 -7.54
CA GLU A 566 16.61 -9.58 -7.27
C GLU A 566 16.82 -10.35 -5.97
N THR A 567 18.03 -10.87 -5.73
CA THR A 567 18.36 -11.58 -4.49
C THR A 567 18.24 -10.68 -3.27
N PHE A 568 18.75 -9.44 -3.35
CA PHE A 568 18.65 -8.45 -2.29
C PHE A 568 17.19 -8.14 -1.91
N TYR A 569 16.32 -7.93 -2.90
CA TYR A 569 14.89 -7.70 -2.64
C TYR A 569 14.16 -8.94 -2.16
N TYR A 570 14.53 -10.13 -2.65
CA TYR A 570 14.02 -11.39 -2.13
C TYR A 570 14.35 -11.56 -0.65
N ASP A 571 15.61 -11.33 -0.25
CA ASP A 571 16.03 -11.43 1.16
C ASP A 571 15.31 -10.40 2.02
N THR A 572 15.13 -9.16 1.52
CA THR A 572 14.35 -8.12 2.20
C THR A 572 12.90 -8.56 2.42
N ARG A 573 12.22 -9.08 1.39
CA ARG A 573 10.83 -9.55 1.51
C ARG A 573 10.72 -10.74 2.45
N LYS A 574 11.66 -11.68 2.35
CA LYS A 574 11.73 -12.85 3.22
C LYS A 574 11.86 -12.41 4.68
N GLN A 575 12.74 -11.46 4.98
CA GLN A 575 12.88 -10.91 6.32
C GLN A 575 11.57 -10.26 6.78
N VAL A 576 10.97 -9.37 5.98
CA VAL A 576 9.67 -8.74 6.32
C VAL A 576 8.60 -9.79 6.62
N PHE A 577 8.54 -10.87 5.84
CA PHE A 577 7.61 -11.97 6.05
C PHE A 577 7.89 -12.75 7.34
N GLU A 578 9.15 -13.08 7.64
CA GLU A 578 9.54 -13.83 8.85
C GLU A 578 9.22 -13.06 10.14
N TYR A 579 9.42 -11.74 10.15
CA TYR A 579 9.02 -10.90 11.28
C TYR A 579 7.49 -10.77 11.38
N ASP A 580 6.79 -10.58 10.24
CA ASP A 580 5.33 -10.52 10.26
C ASP A 580 4.67 -11.86 10.61
N GLU A 581 5.30 -13.01 10.39
CA GLU A 581 4.77 -14.31 10.85
C GLU A 581 4.57 -14.34 12.37
N VAL A 582 5.50 -13.76 13.13
CA VAL A 582 5.40 -13.64 14.59
C VAL A 582 4.18 -12.81 14.95
N MET A 583 4.05 -11.64 14.34
CA MET A 583 2.91 -10.74 14.53
C MET A 583 1.60 -11.35 14.05
N ASN A 584 1.62 -12.14 12.98
CA ASN A 584 0.43 -12.74 12.39
C ASN A 584 -0.18 -13.79 13.33
N ASN A 585 0.64 -14.59 14.02
CA ASN A 585 0.15 -15.55 15.01
C ASN A 585 -0.56 -14.85 16.16
N GLN A 586 0.03 -13.76 16.68
CA GLN A 586 -0.57 -12.94 17.73
C GLN A 586 -1.86 -12.24 17.25
N ARG A 587 -1.81 -11.64 16.05
CA ARG A 587 -2.95 -10.98 15.38
C ARG A 587 -4.12 -11.93 15.19
N ARG A 588 -3.88 -13.16 14.73
CA ARG A 588 -4.93 -14.17 14.55
C ARG A 588 -5.63 -14.49 15.87
N ALA A 589 -4.89 -14.60 16.97
CA ALA A 589 -5.48 -14.80 18.28
C ALA A 589 -6.36 -13.60 18.68
N ILE A 590 -5.82 -12.38 18.60
CA ILE A 590 -6.56 -11.16 18.97
C ILE A 590 -7.79 -10.94 18.10
N TYR A 591 -7.69 -11.11 16.79
CA TYR A 591 -8.79 -10.90 15.86
C TYR A 591 -9.88 -11.96 16.04
N ALA A 592 -9.52 -13.21 16.35
CA ALA A 592 -10.49 -14.26 16.67
C ALA A 592 -11.26 -13.95 17.97
N GLU A 593 -10.55 -13.53 19.02
CA GLU A 593 -11.17 -13.10 20.29
C GLU A 593 -12.09 -11.89 20.06
N ARG A 594 -11.59 -10.87 19.37
CA ARG A 594 -12.36 -9.67 19.03
C ARG A 594 -13.63 -10.01 18.24
N ARG A 595 -13.52 -10.89 17.24
CA ARG A 595 -14.67 -11.33 16.43
C ARG A 595 -15.72 -12.04 17.28
N ARG A 596 -15.31 -12.93 18.18
CA ARG A 596 -16.22 -13.62 19.11
C ARG A 596 -17.01 -12.62 19.97
N VAL A 597 -16.32 -11.60 20.48
CA VAL A 597 -16.92 -10.55 21.30
C VAL A 597 -17.88 -9.67 20.48
N LEU A 598 -17.53 -9.37 19.23
CA LEU A 598 -18.36 -8.60 18.31
C LEU A 598 -19.66 -9.33 17.94
N GLU A 599 -19.59 -10.65 17.78
CA GLU A 599 -20.74 -11.53 17.53
C GLU A 599 -21.59 -11.76 18.79
N GLY A 600 -21.12 -11.33 19.97
CA GLY A 600 -21.84 -11.40 21.24
C GLY A 600 -21.90 -12.80 21.85
N LEU A 601 -20.96 -13.68 21.50
CA LEU A 601 -20.91 -15.06 21.97
C LEU A 601 -20.31 -15.14 23.39
N ASP A 602 -21.05 -15.72 24.34
CA ASP A 602 -20.60 -16.12 25.69
C ASP A 602 -19.86 -15.05 26.52
N LEU A 603 -20.24 -13.77 26.38
CA LEU A 603 -19.57 -12.64 27.06
C LEU A 603 -19.53 -12.78 28.59
N LYS A 604 -20.59 -13.31 29.23
CA LYS A 604 -20.67 -13.53 30.69
C LYS A 604 -19.53 -14.42 31.16
N GLU A 605 -19.47 -15.60 30.57
CA GLU A 605 -18.54 -16.65 30.96
C GLU A 605 -17.11 -16.20 30.69
N GLN A 606 -16.86 -15.47 29.61
CA GLN A 606 -15.54 -14.90 29.33
C GLN A 606 -15.09 -13.92 30.42
N VAL A 607 -15.95 -13.01 30.86
CA VAL A 607 -15.61 -12.06 31.92
C VAL A 607 -15.43 -12.74 33.28
N ILE A 608 -16.26 -13.74 33.61
CA ILE A 608 -16.10 -14.52 34.84
C ILE A 608 -14.74 -15.24 34.82
N GLN A 609 -14.39 -15.91 33.71
CA GLN A 609 -13.06 -16.52 33.56
C GLN A 609 -11.92 -15.50 33.65
N TYR A 610 -12.13 -14.27 33.16
CA TYR A 610 -11.16 -13.19 33.32
C TYR A 610 -10.95 -12.85 34.78
N ALA A 611 -12.05 -12.70 35.53
CA ALA A 611 -12.03 -12.41 36.96
C ALA A 611 -11.40 -13.55 37.77
N GLU A 612 -11.81 -14.80 37.56
CA GLU A 612 -11.28 -15.98 38.28
C GLU A 612 -9.77 -16.11 38.13
N LYS A 613 -9.26 -16.09 36.89
CA LYS A 613 -7.82 -16.15 36.67
C LYS A 613 -7.13 -14.90 37.21
N THR A 614 -7.74 -13.71 37.17
CA THR A 614 -7.14 -12.50 37.79
C THR A 614 -6.99 -12.68 39.30
N MET A 615 -7.97 -13.30 39.96
CA MET A 615 -7.84 -13.67 41.37
C MET A 615 -6.71 -14.68 41.59
N SER A 616 -6.59 -15.70 40.73
CA SER A 616 -5.46 -16.64 40.78
C SER A 616 -4.11 -15.93 40.64
N ASP A 617 -3.99 -14.99 39.69
CA ASP A 617 -2.76 -14.22 39.43
C ASP A 617 -2.39 -13.36 40.65
N ILE A 618 -3.38 -12.80 41.36
CA ILE A 618 -3.17 -12.07 42.61
C ILE A 618 -2.67 -13.03 43.70
N VAL A 619 -3.29 -14.20 43.86
CA VAL A 619 -2.83 -15.20 44.84
C VAL A 619 -1.39 -15.59 44.57
N ASP A 620 -1.05 -15.92 43.32
CA ASP A 620 0.30 -16.35 42.94
C ASP A 620 1.37 -15.25 43.13
N ALA A 621 0.97 -13.97 43.10
CA ALA A 621 1.89 -12.85 43.32
C ALA A 621 2.22 -12.61 44.81
N TYR A 622 1.31 -12.94 45.73
CA TYR A 622 1.45 -12.65 47.17
C TYR A 622 1.63 -13.90 48.04
N VAL A 623 1.38 -15.09 47.50
CA VAL A 623 1.48 -16.36 48.21
C VAL A 623 2.52 -17.24 47.54
N ASN A 624 3.64 -17.50 48.23
CA ASN A 624 4.63 -18.46 47.80
C ASN A 624 4.34 -19.84 48.43
N PRO A 625 4.02 -20.88 47.64
CA PRO A 625 3.74 -22.22 48.16
C PRO A 625 4.93 -22.88 48.88
N GLU A 626 6.16 -22.41 48.63
CA GLU A 626 7.37 -22.92 49.26
C GLU A 626 7.58 -22.38 50.69
N LEU A 627 6.86 -21.31 51.07
CA LEU A 627 6.92 -20.70 52.40
C LEU A 627 5.79 -21.22 53.30
N PRO A 628 5.99 -21.28 54.63
CA PRO A 628 4.93 -21.58 55.57
C PRO A 628 3.75 -20.60 55.44
N PRO A 629 2.49 -21.03 55.69
CA PRO A 629 1.30 -20.16 55.62
C PRO A 629 1.39 -18.89 56.47
N GLU A 630 2.11 -18.96 57.59
CA GLU A 630 2.36 -17.84 58.50
C GLU A 630 3.20 -16.71 57.88
N GLU A 631 3.95 -16.99 56.80
CA GLU A 631 4.78 -16.02 56.09
C GLU A 631 4.10 -15.44 54.84
N TRP A 632 2.85 -15.83 54.55
CA TRP A 632 2.11 -15.30 53.41
C TRP A 632 1.62 -13.87 53.67
N ASP A 633 1.75 -13.00 52.67
CA ASP A 633 1.28 -11.61 52.75
C ASP A 633 -0.22 -11.52 52.43
N LEU A 634 -1.05 -12.07 53.33
CA LEU A 634 -2.50 -12.08 53.19
C LEU A 634 -3.12 -10.67 53.26
N GLU A 635 -2.47 -9.74 53.95
CA GLU A 635 -2.95 -8.36 54.07
C GLU A 635 -2.87 -7.63 52.71
N SER A 636 -1.71 -7.70 52.03
CA SER A 636 -1.55 -7.13 50.69
C SER A 636 -2.43 -7.83 49.66
N LEU A 637 -2.57 -9.16 49.75
CA LEU A 637 -3.45 -9.95 48.88
C LEU A 637 -4.90 -9.46 48.97
N VAL A 638 -5.46 -9.38 50.18
CA VAL A 638 -6.83 -8.92 50.42
C VAL A 638 -7.00 -7.46 49.98
N GLY A 639 -6.00 -6.61 50.26
CA GLY A 639 -5.98 -5.22 49.78
C GLY A 639 -6.09 -5.13 48.25
N LYS A 640 -5.33 -5.94 47.52
CA LYS A 640 -5.34 -5.95 46.05
C LYS A 640 -6.64 -6.51 45.48
N VAL A 641 -7.22 -7.56 46.08
CA VAL A 641 -8.53 -8.09 45.68
C VAL A 641 -9.61 -7.01 45.79
N LYS A 642 -9.63 -6.24 46.89
CA LYS A 642 -10.59 -5.14 47.11
C LYS A 642 -10.44 -3.99 46.10
N GLU A 643 -9.23 -3.71 45.64
CA GLU A 643 -8.97 -2.70 44.62
C GLU A 643 -9.61 -3.07 43.28
N PHE A 644 -9.50 -4.34 42.86
CA PHE A 644 -10.13 -4.84 41.64
C PHE A 644 -11.64 -5.01 41.77
N VAL A 645 -12.11 -5.51 42.91
CA VAL A 645 -13.51 -5.86 43.14
C VAL A 645 -13.99 -5.20 44.42
N TYR A 646 -14.50 -3.97 44.30
CA TYR A 646 -14.98 -3.19 45.45
C TYR A 646 -16.13 -3.85 46.23
N LEU A 647 -16.83 -4.81 45.63
CA LEU A 647 -17.90 -5.57 46.29
C LEU A 647 -17.38 -6.62 47.29
N LEU A 648 -16.07 -6.89 47.31
CA LEU A 648 -15.42 -7.80 48.26
C LEU A 648 -14.81 -7.05 49.46
N GLN A 649 -15.36 -5.88 49.81
CA GLN A 649 -14.85 -5.06 50.93
C GLN A 649 -14.90 -5.77 52.29
N ASP A 650 -15.82 -6.72 52.46
CA ASP A 650 -15.98 -7.52 53.69
C ASP A 650 -14.98 -8.69 53.79
N LEU A 651 -14.14 -8.92 52.78
CA LEU A 651 -13.10 -9.94 52.83
C LEU A 651 -12.01 -9.55 53.84
N GLU A 652 -11.73 -10.39 54.83
CA GLU A 652 -10.68 -10.19 55.82
C GLU A 652 -9.58 -11.25 55.69
N PRO A 653 -8.31 -10.95 56.04
CA PRO A 653 -7.21 -11.92 55.99
C PRO A 653 -7.51 -13.21 56.79
N GLN A 654 -8.23 -13.07 57.91
CA GLN A 654 -8.65 -14.18 58.78
C GLN A 654 -9.50 -15.24 58.05
N HIS A 655 -10.20 -14.86 56.97
CA HIS A 655 -10.98 -15.81 56.17
C HIS A 655 -10.09 -16.75 55.34
N LEU A 656 -8.80 -16.44 55.17
CA LEU A 656 -7.84 -17.14 54.32
C LEU A 656 -6.72 -17.85 55.10
N GLU A 657 -6.51 -17.53 56.38
CA GLU A 657 -5.38 -18.01 57.20
C GLU A 657 -5.26 -19.55 57.26
N ASP A 658 -6.39 -20.26 57.35
CA ASP A 658 -6.42 -21.72 57.49
C ASP A 658 -6.54 -22.47 56.14
N MET A 659 -6.51 -21.76 55.02
CA MET A 659 -6.73 -22.33 53.69
C MET A 659 -5.41 -22.67 52.98
N THR A 660 -5.39 -23.76 52.23
CA THR A 660 -4.31 -24.04 51.27
C THR A 660 -4.39 -23.08 50.07
N VAL A 661 -3.29 -22.90 49.33
CA VAL A 661 -3.26 -22.06 48.12
C VAL A 661 -4.37 -22.43 47.12
N GLY A 662 -4.65 -23.73 46.95
CA GLY A 662 -5.73 -24.20 46.08
C GLY A 662 -7.13 -23.85 46.60
N GLU A 663 -7.33 -23.90 47.91
CA GLU A 663 -8.58 -23.50 48.57
C GLU A 663 -8.78 -21.97 48.51
N ILE A 664 -7.73 -21.17 48.74
CA ILE A 664 -7.78 -19.71 48.58
C ILE A 664 -8.22 -19.35 47.16
N LYS A 665 -7.63 -19.97 46.13
CA LYS A 665 -8.02 -19.73 44.73
C LYS A 665 -9.49 -20.08 44.50
N THR A 666 -9.92 -21.26 44.94
CA THR A 666 -11.31 -21.73 44.77
C THR A 666 -12.30 -20.81 45.49
N PHE A 667 -11.97 -20.40 46.70
CA PHE A 667 -12.77 -19.46 47.49
C PHE A 667 -12.92 -18.12 46.78
N LEU A 668 -11.81 -17.52 46.31
CA LEU A 668 -11.86 -16.25 45.59
C LEU A 668 -12.59 -16.36 44.24
N HIS A 669 -12.55 -17.51 43.56
CA HIS A 669 -13.34 -17.76 42.35
C HIS A 669 -14.85 -17.72 42.64
N GLU A 670 -15.29 -18.36 43.72
CA GLU A 670 -16.69 -18.32 44.13
C GLU A 670 -17.14 -16.92 44.55
N GLU A 671 -16.31 -16.21 45.33
CA GLU A 671 -16.63 -14.87 45.81
C GLU A 671 -16.69 -13.86 44.66
N VAL A 672 -15.76 -13.91 43.70
CA VAL A 672 -15.81 -13.01 42.54
C VAL A 672 -17.00 -13.28 41.63
N ARG A 673 -17.43 -14.55 41.52
CA ARG A 673 -18.65 -14.91 40.77
C ARG A 673 -19.91 -14.32 41.42
N LYS A 674 -20.02 -14.42 42.75
CA LYS A 674 -21.11 -13.78 43.51
C LYS A 674 -21.09 -12.26 43.34
N ALA A 675 -19.92 -11.64 43.46
CA ALA A 675 -19.75 -10.20 43.25
C ALA A 675 -20.17 -9.77 41.84
N TYR A 676 -19.82 -10.55 40.83
CA TYR A 676 -20.23 -10.32 39.45
C TYR A 676 -21.75 -10.42 39.29
N ASP A 677 -22.41 -11.44 39.83
CA ASP A 677 -23.88 -11.58 39.73
C ASP A 677 -24.61 -10.41 40.43
N ILE A 678 -24.08 -9.92 41.55
CA ILE A 678 -24.57 -8.70 42.22
C ILE A 678 -24.40 -7.49 41.30
N LYS A 679 -23.23 -7.33 40.67
CA LYS A 679 -22.94 -6.22 39.76
C LYS A 679 -23.84 -6.25 38.53
N GLU A 680 -24.05 -7.41 37.91
CA GLU A 680 -24.97 -7.61 36.80
C GLU A 680 -26.39 -7.17 37.19
N ALA A 681 -26.89 -7.62 38.36
CA ALA A 681 -28.20 -7.21 38.84
C ALA A 681 -28.31 -5.69 39.08
N GLN A 682 -27.26 -5.04 39.58
CA GLN A 682 -27.22 -3.58 39.77
C GLN A 682 -27.27 -2.81 38.44
N VAL A 683 -26.54 -3.27 37.43
CA VAL A 683 -26.48 -2.61 36.11
C VAL A 683 -27.76 -2.85 35.32
N ASP A 684 -28.29 -4.07 35.31
CA ASP A 684 -29.50 -4.42 34.57
C ASP A 684 -30.78 -3.85 35.20
N GLN A 685 -30.75 -3.46 36.48
CA GLN A 685 -31.82 -2.67 37.11
C GLN A 685 -32.02 -1.30 36.43
N ILE A 686 -30.97 -0.73 35.84
CA ILE A 686 -31.03 0.56 35.15
C ILE A 686 -31.59 0.37 33.74
N GLN A 687 -31.07 -0.61 33.01
CA GLN A 687 -31.58 -1.01 31.70
C GLN A 687 -31.33 -2.50 31.46
N PRO A 688 -32.36 -3.30 31.11
CA PRO A 688 -32.18 -4.72 30.82
C PRO A 688 -31.17 -4.96 29.69
N GLY A 689 -30.19 -5.84 29.92
CA GLY A 689 -29.15 -6.19 28.95
C GLY A 689 -28.04 -5.13 28.81
N LEU A 690 -28.00 -4.11 29.67
CA LEU A 690 -26.93 -3.13 29.70
C LEU A 690 -25.60 -3.76 30.12
N MET A 691 -25.63 -4.76 31.01
CA MET A 691 -24.42 -5.48 31.41
C MET A 691 -23.73 -6.14 30.21
N ARG A 692 -24.49 -6.78 29.31
CA ARG A 692 -23.95 -7.40 28.08
C ARG A 692 -23.30 -6.37 27.16
N GLN A 693 -23.90 -5.18 27.04
CA GLN A 693 -23.34 -4.10 26.23
C GLN A 693 -22.07 -3.54 26.85
N ALA A 694 -22.04 -3.39 28.18
CA ALA A 694 -20.88 -2.92 28.93
C ALA A 694 -19.70 -3.89 28.79
N GLU A 695 -19.91 -5.20 28.94
CA GLU A 695 -18.86 -6.20 28.74
C GLU A 695 -18.29 -6.16 27.33
N ARG A 696 -19.14 -6.16 26.31
CA ARG A 696 -18.71 -6.05 24.93
C ARG A 696 -17.88 -4.79 24.74
N PHE A 697 -18.35 -3.66 25.25
CA PHE A 697 -17.64 -2.39 25.15
C PHE A 697 -16.27 -2.43 25.83
N PHE A 698 -16.19 -2.87 27.09
CA PHE A 698 -14.94 -2.90 27.84
C PHE A 698 -13.95 -3.92 27.28
N ILE A 699 -14.40 -5.11 26.86
CA ILE A 699 -13.52 -6.10 26.24
C ILE A 699 -12.95 -5.55 24.93
N LEU A 700 -13.80 -5.04 24.03
CA LEU A 700 -13.33 -4.49 22.74
C LEU A 700 -12.41 -3.29 22.97
N ASN A 701 -12.74 -2.38 23.88
CA ASN A 701 -11.95 -1.19 24.15
C ASN A 701 -10.56 -1.53 24.72
N GLN A 702 -10.49 -2.45 25.69
CA GLN A 702 -9.21 -2.86 26.27
C GLN A 702 -8.34 -3.65 25.28
N ILE A 703 -8.95 -4.54 24.49
CA ILE A 703 -8.25 -5.22 23.39
C ILE A 703 -7.68 -4.18 22.41
N ASP A 704 -8.48 -3.21 21.95
CA ASP A 704 -8.05 -2.26 20.92
C ASP A 704 -6.96 -1.30 21.41
N ASN A 705 -7.02 -0.87 22.66
CA ASN A 705 -6.02 0.03 23.24
C ASN A 705 -4.69 -0.70 23.46
N LEU A 706 -4.71 -1.84 24.16
CA LEU A 706 -3.49 -2.58 24.48
C LEU A 706 -2.88 -3.24 23.24
N TRP A 707 -3.68 -3.70 22.28
CA TRP A 707 -3.16 -4.19 21.01
C TRP A 707 -2.41 -3.10 20.24
N ARG A 708 -2.90 -1.87 20.25
CA ARG A 708 -2.24 -0.74 19.58
C ARG A 708 -0.90 -0.39 20.25
N GLU A 709 -0.87 -0.36 21.58
CA GLU A 709 0.37 -0.17 22.35
C GLU A 709 1.36 -1.30 22.09
N HIS A 710 0.86 -2.54 21.99
CA HIS A 710 1.67 -3.70 21.64
C HIS A 710 2.24 -3.61 20.22
N LEU A 711 1.45 -3.22 19.21
CA LEU A 711 1.95 -3.00 17.84
C LEU A 711 3.12 -2.01 17.83
N GLN A 712 3.00 -0.90 18.56
CA GLN A 712 4.07 0.09 18.66
C GLN A 712 5.30 -0.47 19.37
N SER A 713 5.10 -1.23 20.45
CA SER A 713 6.18 -1.83 21.21
C SER A 713 6.91 -2.90 20.39
N MET A 714 6.18 -3.64 19.55
CA MET A 714 6.73 -4.62 18.62
C MET A 714 7.51 -3.97 17.47
N ASP A 715 7.08 -2.80 16.98
CA ASP A 715 7.86 -2.02 16.01
C ASP A 715 9.19 -1.55 16.63
N ALA A 716 9.15 -1.01 17.84
CA ALA A 716 10.36 -0.59 18.58
C ALA A 716 11.29 -1.77 18.90
N LEU A 717 10.73 -2.91 19.28
CA LEU A 717 11.48 -4.15 19.53
C LEU A 717 12.22 -4.58 18.26
N ARG A 718 11.55 -4.59 17.10
CA ARG A 718 12.15 -4.96 15.82
C ARG A 718 13.38 -4.11 15.49
N GLU A 719 13.32 -2.80 15.73
CA GLU A 719 14.46 -1.90 15.52
C GLU A 719 15.60 -2.16 16.51
N SER A 720 15.28 -2.32 17.80
CA SER A 720 16.29 -2.57 18.85
C SER A 720 17.04 -3.89 18.65
N VAL A 721 16.34 -4.94 18.21
CA VAL A 721 16.92 -6.28 18.01
C VAL A 721 17.81 -6.30 16.77
N GLY A 722 17.52 -5.48 15.76
CA GLY A 722 18.42 -5.24 14.63
C GLY A 722 19.80 -4.73 15.06
N LEU A 723 19.85 -3.86 16.08
CA LEU A 723 21.11 -3.33 16.66
C LEU A 723 21.84 -4.36 17.55
N ARG A 724 21.14 -5.36 18.08
CA ARG A 724 21.74 -6.42 18.93
C ARG A 724 22.37 -7.57 18.15
N GLY A 725 22.11 -7.66 16.84
CA GLY A 725 22.71 -8.65 15.93
C GLY A 725 24.25 -8.62 15.86
N TYR A 726 24.90 -7.55 16.33
CA TYR A 726 26.35 -7.47 16.49
C TYR A 726 26.90 -8.44 17.56
N GLY A 727 26.05 -8.98 18.45
CA GLY A 727 26.41 -9.87 19.56
C GLY A 727 26.42 -11.38 19.27
N GLN A 728 26.42 -11.81 18.00
CA GLN A 728 26.40 -13.23 17.56
C GLN A 728 25.14 -14.05 17.91
N LYS A 729 24.04 -13.41 18.34
CA LYS A 729 22.73 -14.06 18.48
C LYS A 729 21.84 -13.74 17.27
N ASP A 730 20.97 -14.67 16.90
CA ASP A 730 20.02 -14.49 15.79
C ASP A 730 18.92 -13.48 16.21
N PRO A 731 18.84 -12.31 15.55
CA PRO A 731 17.85 -11.27 15.85
C PRO A 731 16.40 -11.80 15.80
N LEU A 732 16.08 -12.70 14.87
CA LEU A 732 14.71 -13.19 14.74
C LEU A 732 14.28 -14.06 15.93
N ILE A 733 15.22 -14.79 16.54
CA ILE A 733 14.93 -15.62 17.72
C ILE A 733 14.67 -14.74 18.94
N GLU A 734 15.48 -13.70 19.16
CA GLU A 734 15.25 -12.75 20.26
C GLU A 734 13.93 -12.01 20.08
N TYR A 735 13.63 -11.54 18.86
CA TYR A 735 12.34 -10.91 18.54
C TYR A 735 11.15 -11.84 18.84
N LYS A 736 11.25 -13.13 18.52
CA LYS A 736 10.22 -14.14 18.82
C LYS A 736 10.02 -14.34 20.32
N GLN A 737 11.10 -14.39 21.10
CA GLN A 737 11.04 -14.62 22.54
C GLN A 737 10.48 -13.39 23.27
N GLU A 738 11.13 -12.24 23.12
CA GLU A 738 10.71 -10.98 23.77
C GLU A 738 9.31 -10.60 23.31
N GLY A 739 9.02 -10.72 22.01
CA GLY A 739 7.69 -10.41 21.47
C GLY A 739 6.57 -11.34 21.97
N TYR A 740 6.88 -12.60 22.31
CA TYR A 740 5.90 -13.52 22.92
C TYR A 740 5.66 -13.20 24.40
N GLU A 741 6.69 -12.83 25.15
CA GLU A 741 6.57 -12.38 26.53
C GLU A 741 5.70 -11.11 26.64
N MET A 742 5.98 -10.11 25.80
CA MET A 742 5.17 -8.89 25.70
C MET A 742 3.71 -9.19 25.33
N PHE A 743 3.47 -10.16 24.43
CA PHE A 743 2.12 -10.59 24.07
C PHE A 743 1.38 -11.25 25.25
N LEU A 744 2.06 -12.08 26.04
CA LEU A 744 1.47 -12.69 27.24
C LEU A 744 1.12 -11.63 28.29
N GLU A 745 2.02 -10.68 28.51
CA GLU A 745 1.80 -9.55 29.43
C GLU A 745 0.58 -8.71 28.99
N MET A 746 0.52 -8.34 27.70
CA MET A 746 -0.63 -7.64 27.12
C MET A 746 -1.94 -8.42 27.34
N MET A 747 -1.95 -9.75 27.14
CA MET A 747 -3.14 -10.57 27.37
C MET A 747 -3.57 -10.61 28.84
N ILE A 748 -2.61 -10.59 29.77
CA ILE A 748 -2.86 -10.50 31.20
C ILE A 748 -3.47 -9.13 31.55
N ASP A 749 -2.93 -8.05 30.97
CA ASP A 749 -3.41 -6.69 31.21
C ASP A 749 -4.80 -6.46 30.63
N ILE A 750 -5.11 -7.02 29.46
CA ILE A 750 -6.48 -6.99 28.90
C ILE A 750 -7.46 -7.58 29.92
N ARG A 751 -7.15 -8.77 30.46
CA ARG A 751 -8.01 -9.44 31.45
C ARG A 751 -8.19 -8.59 32.71
N ARG A 752 -7.10 -8.09 33.28
CA ARG A 752 -7.09 -7.28 34.50
C ARG A 752 -7.87 -5.97 34.31
N ASN A 753 -7.61 -5.25 33.23
CA ASN A 753 -8.23 -3.96 32.95
C ASN A 753 -9.73 -4.10 32.64
N VAL A 754 -10.15 -5.18 31.97
CA VAL A 754 -11.57 -5.47 31.75
C VAL A 754 -12.28 -5.68 33.08
N VAL A 755 -11.72 -6.53 33.96
CA VAL A 755 -12.32 -6.82 35.28
C VAL A 755 -12.41 -5.53 36.10
N TYR A 756 -11.31 -4.77 36.19
CA TYR A 756 -11.28 -3.51 36.92
C TYR A 756 -12.31 -2.51 36.38
N SER A 757 -12.29 -2.24 35.06
CA SER A 757 -13.18 -1.27 34.43
C SER A 757 -14.65 -1.65 34.59
N LEU A 758 -14.99 -2.93 34.51
CA LEU A 758 -16.35 -3.42 34.65
C LEU A 758 -16.88 -3.26 36.08
N PHE A 759 -16.07 -3.55 37.11
CA PHE A 759 -16.50 -3.33 38.49
C PHE A 759 -16.60 -1.83 38.81
N GLN A 760 -15.69 -1.00 38.31
CA GLN A 760 -15.74 0.45 38.49
C GLN A 760 -16.85 1.13 37.68
N PHE A 761 -17.46 0.44 36.71
CA PHE A 761 -18.50 1.00 35.85
C PHE A 761 -19.73 1.46 36.65
N GLN A 762 -20.04 2.75 36.54
CA GLN A 762 -21.24 3.37 37.10
C GLN A 762 -22.02 4.05 35.97
N PRO A 763 -23.05 3.41 35.40
CA PRO A 763 -23.87 4.01 34.35
C PRO A 763 -24.65 5.22 34.89
N GLN A 764 -24.55 6.35 34.19
CA GLN A 764 -25.36 7.54 34.46
C GLN A 764 -26.54 7.59 33.49
N MET A 765 -27.75 7.82 33.99
CA MET A 765 -28.90 8.07 33.13
C MET A 765 -28.73 9.43 32.45
N GLN A 766 -28.68 9.46 31.11
CA GLN A 766 -28.85 10.71 30.38
C GLN A 766 -30.29 11.21 30.62
N PRO A 767 -30.49 12.44 31.12
CA PRO A 767 -31.82 13.00 31.21
C PRO A 767 -32.39 13.07 29.79
N GLN A 768 -33.60 12.51 29.59
CA GLN A 768 -34.31 12.65 28.33
C GLN A 768 -34.40 14.13 27.97
N ALA A 769 -33.87 14.50 26.80
CA ALA A 769 -34.09 15.81 26.22
C ALA A 769 -35.61 15.96 26.03
N VAL A 770 -36.22 16.84 26.84
CA VAL A 770 -37.66 17.14 26.85
C VAL A 770 -38.06 17.85 25.57
#